data_AF-A0A554IWX5-F1
#
_entry.id   AF-A0A554IWX5-F1
#
_cell.length_a   1.000
_cell.length_b   1.000
_cell.length_c   1.000
_cell.angle_alpha   90.00
_cell.angle_beta   90.00
_cell.angle_gamma   90.00
#
_symmetry.space_group_name_H-M   'P 1'
#
loop_
_entity.id
_entity.type
_entity.pdbx_description
1 polymer ?
#
loop_
_entity_poly.entity_id
_entity_poly.type
_entity_poly.pdbx_seq_one_letter_code
_entity_poly.pdbx_strand_id
1 'polypeptide(L)'
;MISVALSVATLVGIVGATPSAFAQSSADLQAQIAALLAQIQMLQSQLGSGSGSTGSYNFTTDLTLGSKGADVTALQQMLINKGFLAIAAPTGYFGSMTQAALGKFQASVGISPAAGYFGPKTRAYVNSMSGVVTPPSGGGGGVVVPSSGLSVGLASDNPVAGSLLNGAGRVPVMAVNFTAGNSGAVNLNQVKFTKTGVVSDSSIGGAYLVENGKVVAQYVSLNQGVITFSNLGLSVGAGQTRKLWLAVDVTGATAGNIVSFKLNAASDVTAADSANTAITASGAFPLMGNSLTVSTVSNPALAGLTITSSTVGSTVFAGTQNVLVSQWSASVTNSKVKLSSLKFRVTGSANKSDIQNVKLYVNGTQVGSTLTSVDASGDAYFDLTNANAVLNTGTSNLQVYADVMGSPSYTFQFQLLNSFDAYAVDTQYNSSITVTVNGGSGAVVTIQQGQLTVSLASDTPTGNLAKGQSNVTLAKFKIYAAGEAVKVKFLDFSLTFTGVTSTLTTQIKNVALVDDAGGQVGTTINTPPSSNTCTGSGVAAYSAGGVYNDCFGTSGSPINYIIPANTTRVLSLKGDIQTGATFTTVTAALTGNTSNLQGLTSSQTSNTGTVTGSSLSLAANAVTTAANSAVGTQTFTKNTANAKIGSYAVTASSAEGVVISNVTIQTGAGADVNYQNLAVKIGSTQFGTSYSTLSATTSYTFSGTQFTVPAGQTTIIDVYADVLSNAATQNGAATTLSSCTGTGSSSNSSVSCTAATGQVVTIGGSPSLTIGIDSGTAPTGQLVMGSTGNSLASFRFTETTNVEDVKITDLVIFQRVATNTANTKSSFGNLTLYDGATAVGTAGSAVASANLVTSSSGAGYNYAFHFATPVVVAKSSSKTLVLKGDVASYVSGGATDNATSTFLIGTSTEYAATSSIVTALGNSSNAGATNVLSSPVGNTQTVLRSAMTMSVAGLGSTSGRAKTSIDDIGTITFAASNAGSVSLNQVKLTITGSLPTSTFLSNNGAAADDVKLFDPSTGAVVQGTATSGACTSGGTCTFTFTIGTGTSGYVLSAGASKTFNVRVNSFAHTPAGANGVSQTLAVTVNATTDVTYVNALDGSGSSVNLPATVVPAVVNSVAYASGT
;
A
#
# COMPACT_ATOMS: atom_id res chain seq x y z
N MET A 1 -49.60 87.79 -41.92
CA MET A 1 -48.38 88.41 -41.40
C MET A 1 -48.34 88.24 -39.89
N ILE A 2 -47.18 87.84 -39.37
CA ILE A 2 -46.70 87.97 -37.98
C ILE A 2 -47.01 86.79 -37.02
N SER A 3 -45.92 86.25 -36.47
CA SER A 3 -45.75 84.89 -35.94
C SER A 3 -46.18 84.66 -34.48
N VAL A 4 -46.60 83.41 -34.27
CA VAL A 4 -47.13 82.67 -33.10
C VAL A 4 -46.02 82.42 -32.06
N ALA A 5 -46.20 82.70 -30.73
CA ALA A 5 -46.87 81.93 -29.65
C ALA A 5 -46.21 80.55 -29.38
N LEU A 6 -46.08 79.93 -28.19
CA LEU A 6 -46.79 79.91 -26.89
C LEU A 6 -45.88 79.03 -25.97
N SER A 7 -45.38 79.42 -24.77
CA SER A 7 -45.92 79.27 -23.40
C SER A 7 -46.70 77.98 -23.06
N VAL A 8 -46.72 77.33 -21.87
CA VAL A 8 -46.09 77.37 -20.51
C VAL A 8 -46.75 76.21 -19.68
N ALA A 9 -46.13 75.76 -18.56
CA ALA A 9 -46.69 75.12 -17.31
C ALA A 9 -46.29 73.64 -17.03
N THR A 10 -45.34 73.32 -16.11
CA THR A 10 -45.42 73.02 -14.63
C THR A 10 -46.19 71.72 -14.26
N LEU A 11 -45.85 70.80 -13.33
CA LEU A 11 -45.15 70.81 -12.03
C LEU A 11 -44.96 69.34 -11.47
N VAL A 12 -43.86 69.07 -10.72
CA VAL A 12 -43.63 68.15 -9.55
C VAL A 12 -43.83 66.62 -9.58
N GLY A 13 -42.81 65.92 -9.02
CA GLY A 13 -42.94 64.61 -8.35
C GLY A 13 -41.58 63.92 -8.02
N ILE A 14 -41.16 63.93 -6.74
CA ILE A 14 -39.98 63.21 -6.21
C ILE A 14 -40.40 61.79 -5.77
N VAL A 15 -39.70 60.75 -6.23
CA VAL A 15 -39.58 59.43 -5.54
C VAL A 15 -38.18 58.87 -5.80
N GLY A 16 -37.53 58.37 -4.74
CA GLY A 16 -36.16 57.86 -4.78
C GLY A 16 -35.98 56.57 -5.60
N ALA A 17 -34.84 56.49 -6.29
CA ALA A 17 -34.33 55.30 -6.94
C ALA A 17 -32.84 55.15 -6.63
N THR A 18 -32.47 53.96 -6.17
CA THR A 18 -31.11 53.43 -6.10
C THR A 18 -30.37 53.60 -7.44
N PRO A 19 -29.08 53.96 -7.49
CA PRO A 19 -28.36 54.02 -8.76
C PRO A 19 -28.19 52.61 -9.32
N SER A 20 -28.94 52.32 -10.39
CA SER A 20 -28.75 51.22 -11.30
C SER A 20 -27.38 51.35 -11.97
N ALA A 21 -26.61 50.27 -11.95
CA ALA A 21 -25.33 50.16 -12.62
C ALA A 21 -25.52 50.36 -14.13
N PHE A 22 -24.95 51.45 -14.67
CA PHE A 22 -24.79 51.61 -16.10
C PHE A 22 -23.81 50.54 -16.61
N ALA A 23 -24.21 49.80 -17.64
CA ALA A 23 -23.32 48.93 -18.38
C ALA A 23 -22.14 49.76 -18.91
N GLN A 24 -20.92 49.41 -18.51
CA GLN A 24 -19.69 50.04 -19.00
C GLN A 24 -19.63 49.93 -20.52
N SER A 25 -19.41 51.07 -21.20
CA SER A 25 -19.17 51.08 -22.64
C SER A 25 -17.82 50.41 -22.96
N SER A 26 -17.63 49.97 -24.21
CA SER A 26 -16.31 49.48 -24.66
C SER A 26 -15.20 50.53 -24.52
N ALA A 27 -15.56 51.82 -24.48
CA ALA A 27 -14.66 52.92 -24.19
C ALA A 27 -14.28 52.99 -22.69
N ASP A 28 -15.23 52.74 -21.79
CA ASP A 28 -14.96 52.67 -20.34
C ASP A 28 -14.11 51.44 -19.98
N LEU A 29 -14.32 50.31 -20.68
CA LEU A 29 -13.47 49.13 -20.56
C LEU A 29 -12.07 49.36 -21.13
N GLN A 30 -11.93 50.08 -22.26
CA GLN A 30 -10.62 50.48 -22.79
C GLN A 30 -9.90 51.48 -21.87
N ALA A 31 -10.62 52.42 -21.26
CA ALA A 31 -10.08 53.35 -20.27
C ALA A 31 -9.64 52.62 -18.98
N GLN A 32 -10.40 51.62 -18.53
CA GLN A 32 -10.00 50.76 -17.41
C GLN A 32 -8.82 49.86 -17.76
N ILE A 33 -8.75 49.31 -18.97
CA ILE A 33 -7.59 48.54 -19.45
C ILE A 33 -6.35 49.43 -19.53
N ALA A 34 -6.47 50.67 -20.01
CA ALA A 34 -5.37 51.63 -20.02
C ALA A 34 -4.95 52.04 -18.60
N ALA A 35 -5.89 52.22 -17.68
CA ALA A 35 -5.61 52.51 -16.27
C ALA A 35 -4.96 51.32 -15.55
N LEU A 36 -5.43 50.09 -15.81
CA LEU A 36 -4.84 48.85 -15.29
C LEU A 36 -3.46 48.60 -15.90
N LEU A 37 -3.23 48.90 -17.17
CA LEU A 37 -1.90 48.84 -17.80
C LEU A 37 -0.95 49.88 -17.21
N ALA A 38 -1.42 51.10 -16.95
CA ALA A 38 -0.64 52.12 -16.25
C ALA A 38 -0.36 51.72 -14.80
N GLN A 39 -1.30 51.06 -14.12
CA GLN A 39 -1.12 50.56 -12.76
C GLN A 39 -0.19 49.35 -12.72
N ILE A 40 -0.24 48.46 -13.72
CA ILE A 40 0.74 47.38 -13.93
C ILE A 40 2.12 47.97 -14.23
N GLN A 41 2.22 49.07 -14.99
CA GLN A 41 3.48 49.73 -15.28
C GLN A 41 4.05 50.46 -14.04
N MET A 42 3.19 51.01 -13.18
CA MET A 42 3.58 51.54 -11.86
C MET A 42 3.96 50.43 -10.87
N LEU A 43 3.26 49.30 -10.86
CA LEU A 43 3.60 48.13 -10.05
C LEU A 43 4.89 47.44 -10.56
N GLN A 44 5.16 47.46 -11.87
CA GLN A 44 6.43 47.02 -12.47
C GLN A 44 7.57 47.99 -12.12
N SER A 45 7.29 49.30 -12.03
CA SER A 45 8.23 50.32 -11.53
C SER A 45 8.49 50.19 -10.02
N GLN A 46 7.49 49.80 -9.22
CA GLN A 46 7.63 49.58 -7.77
C GLN A 46 8.31 48.23 -7.46
N LEU A 47 8.06 47.20 -8.26
CA LEU A 47 8.78 45.92 -8.18
C LEU A 47 10.23 46.05 -8.68
N GLY A 48 10.52 47.07 -9.51
CA GLY A 48 11.87 47.46 -9.91
C GLY A 48 12.66 48.25 -8.86
N SER A 49 12.03 48.72 -7.78
CA SER A 49 12.69 49.57 -6.76
C SER A 49 12.75 48.93 -5.36
N GLY A 50 12.34 47.66 -5.22
CA GLY A 50 12.41 46.87 -3.98
C GLY A 50 13.38 45.67 -4.03
N SER A 51 14.16 45.52 -5.11
CA SER A 51 15.18 44.49 -5.22
C SER A 51 16.56 45.16 -5.22
N GLY A 52 17.31 44.98 -4.14
CA GLY A 52 18.67 45.47 -4.02
C GLY A 52 19.48 45.01 -5.23
N SER A 53 19.96 46.00 -5.99
CA SER A 53 21.09 45.96 -6.90
C SER A 53 21.92 44.68 -6.77
N THR A 54 21.78 43.76 -7.74
CA THR A 54 22.81 42.75 -8.00
C THR A 54 23.94 43.43 -8.76
N GLY A 55 24.64 44.32 -8.07
CA GLY A 55 26.02 44.62 -8.41
C GLY A 55 26.80 43.29 -8.38
N SER A 56 27.53 43.02 -9.45
CA SER A 56 28.39 41.83 -9.54
C SER A 56 29.30 41.76 -8.31
N TYR A 57 29.10 40.75 -7.45
CA TYR A 57 29.92 40.57 -6.25
C TYR A 57 31.18 39.78 -6.63
N ASN A 58 32.35 40.44 -6.58
CA ASN A 58 33.63 39.78 -6.83
C ASN A 58 34.16 39.19 -5.53
N PHE A 59 34.14 37.86 -5.41
CA PHE A 59 34.72 37.16 -4.26
C PHE A 59 36.24 37.24 -4.33
N THR A 60 36.90 37.68 -3.27
CA THR A 60 38.38 37.80 -3.25
C THR A 60 39.05 36.84 -2.26
N THR A 61 38.27 36.23 -1.35
CA THR A 61 38.80 35.35 -0.31
C THR A 61 38.37 33.89 -0.49
N ASP A 62 39.16 32.95 0.04
CA ASP A 62 38.76 31.55 0.19
C ASP A 62 37.88 31.41 1.44
N LEU A 63 36.76 30.69 1.36
CA LEU A 63 35.83 30.52 2.47
C LEU A 63 35.76 29.06 2.91
N THR A 64 35.87 28.83 4.22
CA THR A 64 35.75 27.52 4.88
C THR A 64 34.81 27.59 6.08
N LEU A 65 34.52 26.43 6.68
CA LEU A 65 33.74 26.31 7.91
C LEU A 65 34.29 27.25 9.00
N GLY A 66 33.43 28.13 9.52
CA GLY A 66 33.79 29.16 10.50
C GLY A 66 33.98 30.57 9.93
N SER A 67 34.06 30.73 8.60
CA SER A 67 34.23 32.04 7.95
C SER A 67 33.04 32.98 8.22
N LYS A 68 33.28 34.28 8.31
CA LYS A 68 32.26 35.33 8.48
C LYS A 68 32.54 36.52 7.57
N GLY A 69 31.50 37.28 7.23
CA GLY A 69 31.63 38.57 6.53
C GLY A 69 30.92 38.62 5.18
N ALA A 70 31.17 39.69 4.42
CA ALA A 70 30.44 40.00 3.19
C ALA A 70 30.56 38.90 2.12
N ASP A 71 31.73 38.28 1.96
CA ASP A 71 31.95 37.16 1.02
C ASP A 71 31.09 35.94 1.41
N VAL A 72 30.85 35.71 2.71
CA VAL A 72 29.96 34.62 3.16
C VAL A 72 28.50 34.96 2.90
N THR A 73 28.08 36.20 3.18
CA THR A 73 26.71 36.68 2.91
C THR A 73 26.39 36.58 1.42
N ALA A 74 27.30 37.02 0.55
CA ALA A 74 27.14 36.95 -0.90
C ALA A 74 27.11 35.51 -1.42
N LEU A 75 27.93 34.61 -0.87
CA LEU A 75 27.91 33.19 -1.22
C LEU A 75 26.58 32.54 -0.80
N GLN A 76 26.11 32.81 0.41
CA GLN A 76 24.84 32.29 0.91
C GLN A 76 23.67 32.82 0.06
N GLN A 77 23.67 34.10 -0.30
CA GLN A 77 22.64 34.67 -1.18
C GLN A 77 22.60 33.97 -2.54
N MET A 78 23.78 33.69 -3.13
CA MET A 78 23.88 32.96 -4.39
C MET A 78 23.35 31.52 -4.27
N LEU A 79 23.68 30.82 -3.18
CA LEU A 79 23.21 29.45 -2.94
C LEU A 79 21.71 29.39 -2.63
N ILE A 80 21.14 30.38 -1.93
CA ILE A 80 19.68 30.50 -1.70
C ILE A 80 18.97 30.74 -3.04
N ASN A 81 19.43 31.71 -3.83
CA ASN A 81 18.83 32.04 -5.12
C ASN A 81 18.88 30.87 -6.12
N LYS A 82 19.92 30.04 -6.05
CA LYS A 82 20.05 28.82 -6.86
C LYS A 82 19.40 27.57 -6.24
N GLY A 83 18.74 27.71 -5.08
CA GLY A 83 18.01 26.62 -4.42
C GLY A 83 18.89 25.57 -3.72
N PHE A 84 20.20 25.80 -3.57
CA PHE A 84 21.11 24.88 -2.90
C PHE A 84 21.14 25.06 -1.37
N LEU A 85 20.78 26.24 -0.86
CA LEU A 85 20.77 26.57 0.57
C LEU A 85 19.37 27.01 1.01
N ALA A 86 18.72 26.21 1.86
CA ALA A 86 17.36 26.47 2.34
C ALA A 86 17.36 27.20 3.69
N ILE A 87 17.63 28.52 3.67
CA ILE A 87 17.49 29.43 4.82
C ILE A 87 16.79 30.71 4.36
N ALA A 88 16.03 31.37 5.25
CA ALA A 88 15.19 32.52 4.88
C ALA A 88 15.98 33.75 4.39
N ALA A 89 17.20 33.96 4.91
CA ALA A 89 18.12 35.00 4.48
C ALA A 89 19.57 34.61 4.83
N PRO A 90 20.59 35.18 4.16
CA PRO A 90 21.99 34.97 4.52
C PRO A 90 22.28 35.34 5.98
N THR A 91 22.96 34.46 6.71
CA THR A 91 23.35 34.69 8.11
C THR A 91 24.74 35.34 8.24
N GLY A 92 25.51 35.39 7.15
CA GLY A 92 26.88 35.89 7.15
C GLY A 92 27.89 35.00 7.87
N TYR A 93 27.50 33.76 8.24
CA TYR A 93 28.34 32.75 8.88
C TYR A 93 28.37 31.44 8.09
N PHE A 94 29.58 30.98 7.75
CA PHE A 94 29.80 29.76 6.98
C PHE A 94 29.78 28.55 7.92
N GLY A 95 28.59 28.00 8.15
CA GLY A 95 28.37 26.80 8.95
C GLY A 95 28.27 25.51 8.12
N SER A 96 27.96 24.39 8.78
CA SER A 96 27.83 23.06 8.14
C SER A 96 26.78 23.03 7.03
N MET A 97 25.69 23.80 7.16
CA MET A 97 24.65 23.92 6.12
C MET A 97 25.17 24.62 4.86
N THR A 98 25.97 25.69 5.02
CA THR A 98 26.60 26.40 3.88
C THR A 98 27.66 25.53 3.21
N GLN A 99 28.44 24.78 4.00
CA GLN A 99 29.40 23.80 3.48
C GLN A 99 28.72 22.72 2.63
N ALA A 100 27.65 22.10 3.14
CA ALA A 100 26.91 21.06 2.42
C ALA A 100 26.24 21.59 1.16
N ALA A 101 25.63 22.78 1.22
CA ALA A 101 25.04 23.46 0.06
C ALA A 101 26.09 23.76 -1.02
N LEU A 102 27.27 24.23 -0.59
CA LEU A 102 28.36 24.49 -1.52
C LEU A 102 28.90 23.22 -2.17
N GLY A 103 29.00 22.11 -1.42
CA GLY A 103 29.41 20.82 -1.98
C GLY A 103 28.43 20.32 -3.05
N LYS A 104 27.12 20.44 -2.81
CA LYS A 104 26.08 20.12 -3.82
C LYS A 104 26.20 21.01 -5.06
N PHE A 105 26.42 22.30 -4.87
CA PHE A 105 26.65 23.22 -5.98
C PHE A 105 27.90 22.82 -6.79
N GLN A 106 29.04 22.57 -6.13
CA GLN A 106 30.30 22.15 -6.77
C GLN A 106 30.13 20.88 -7.60
N ALA A 107 29.42 19.87 -7.06
CA ALA A 107 29.11 18.65 -7.80
C ALA A 107 28.23 18.93 -9.04
N SER A 108 27.24 19.81 -8.92
CA SER A 108 26.33 20.15 -10.02
C SER A 108 27.01 20.87 -11.19
N VAL A 109 28.16 21.53 -10.93
CA VAL A 109 28.94 22.26 -11.95
C VAL A 109 30.27 21.58 -12.29
N GLY A 110 30.48 20.33 -11.86
CA GLY A 110 31.66 19.54 -12.22
C GLY A 110 32.97 19.97 -11.53
N ILE A 111 32.92 20.71 -10.43
CA ILE A 111 34.12 21.07 -9.65
C ILE A 111 34.48 19.92 -8.69
N SER A 112 35.67 19.34 -8.87
CA SER A 112 36.18 18.23 -8.05
C SER A 112 37.49 18.58 -7.31
N PRO A 113 37.63 18.19 -6.02
CA PRO A 113 36.63 17.51 -5.20
C PRO A 113 35.51 18.46 -4.72
N ALA A 114 34.27 17.97 -4.70
CA ALA A 114 33.08 18.72 -4.25
C ALA A 114 32.99 18.78 -2.71
N ALA A 115 34.05 19.26 -2.07
CA ALA A 115 34.27 19.18 -0.62
C ALA A 115 33.52 20.26 0.20
N GLY A 116 32.75 21.14 -0.45
CA GLY A 116 32.06 22.24 0.22
C GLY A 116 32.99 23.34 0.72
N TYR A 117 34.22 23.39 0.23
CA TYR A 117 35.21 24.44 0.48
C TYR A 117 35.22 25.45 -0.66
N PHE A 118 35.04 26.74 -0.39
CA PHE A 118 35.06 27.80 -1.41
C PHE A 118 36.50 28.21 -1.70
N GLY A 119 37.26 27.29 -2.31
CA GLY A 119 38.65 27.49 -2.68
C GLY A 119 38.85 28.21 -4.02
N PRO A 120 40.11 28.34 -4.51
CA PRO A 120 40.43 29.11 -5.70
C PRO A 120 39.70 28.64 -6.97
N LYS A 121 39.47 27.33 -7.13
CA LYS A 121 38.71 26.77 -8.26
C LYS A 121 37.23 27.21 -8.25
N THR A 122 36.60 27.19 -7.08
CA THR A 122 35.19 27.59 -6.93
C THR A 122 35.03 29.09 -7.00
N ARG A 123 35.95 29.87 -6.40
CA ARG A 123 36.00 31.32 -6.57
C ARG A 123 36.17 31.71 -8.03
N ALA A 124 37.13 31.11 -8.75
CA ALA A 124 37.34 31.39 -10.16
C ALA A 124 36.09 31.08 -11.00
N TYR A 125 35.45 29.94 -10.75
CA TYR A 125 34.20 29.58 -11.42
C TYR A 125 33.07 30.57 -11.11
N VAL A 126 32.87 30.93 -9.84
CA VAL A 126 31.80 31.85 -9.43
C VAL A 126 32.04 33.28 -9.89
N ASN A 127 33.28 33.79 -9.81
CA ASN A 127 33.65 35.08 -10.38
C ASN A 127 33.56 35.08 -11.91
N SER A 128 33.81 33.95 -12.59
CA SER A 128 33.63 33.83 -14.05
C SER A 128 32.17 33.85 -14.48
N MET A 129 31.25 33.41 -13.61
CA MET A 129 29.80 33.61 -13.81
C MET A 129 29.36 35.06 -13.57
N SER A 130 30.20 35.86 -12.89
CA SER A 130 29.97 37.26 -12.52
C SER A 130 30.93 38.20 -13.29
N GLY A 131 31.20 37.92 -14.56
CA GLY A 131 31.62 38.90 -15.56
C GLY A 131 32.84 39.80 -15.26
N VAL A 132 33.84 39.35 -14.49
CA VAL A 132 35.14 40.07 -14.39
C VAL A 132 36.28 39.06 -14.46
N VAL A 133 36.87 38.95 -15.65
CA VAL A 133 38.19 38.36 -15.87
C VAL A 133 39.24 39.44 -15.67
N THR A 134 40.15 39.27 -14.71
CA THR A 134 41.45 39.97 -14.70
C THR A 134 42.49 39.09 -15.43
N PRO A 135 43.23 39.63 -16.43
CA PRO A 135 44.33 38.92 -17.06
C PRO A 135 45.63 39.04 -16.25
N PRO A 136 46.53 38.03 -16.24
CA PRO A 136 47.92 38.26 -15.93
C PRO A 136 48.62 38.99 -17.09
N SER A 137 49.51 39.90 -16.69
CA SER A 137 50.42 40.73 -17.47
C SER A 137 50.90 40.16 -18.81
N GLY A 138 50.72 40.94 -19.88
CA GLY A 138 51.32 40.70 -21.19
C GLY A 138 50.57 41.37 -22.36
N GLY A 139 50.66 42.71 -22.44
CA GLY A 139 50.34 43.59 -23.59
C GLY A 139 49.36 43.14 -24.69
N GLY A 140 48.21 43.80 -24.77
CA GLY A 140 47.32 43.83 -25.95
C GLY A 140 45.89 44.27 -25.59
N GLY A 141 45.43 45.40 -26.16
CA GLY A 141 44.26 46.16 -25.69
C GLY A 141 42.92 45.40 -25.60
N GLY A 142 42.25 45.57 -24.46
CA GLY A 142 40.89 45.10 -24.22
C GLY A 142 39.84 45.94 -24.95
N VAL A 143 38.84 45.27 -25.52
CA VAL A 143 37.68 45.87 -26.18
C VAL A 143 36.82 46.60 -25.15
N VAL A 144 36.88 47.93 -25.16
CA VAL A 144 35.98 48.82 -24.43
C VAL A 144 34.63 48.81 -25.15
N VAL A 145 33.54 48.41 -24.47
CA VAL A 145 32.18 48.62 -24.99
C VAL A 145 31.98 50.14 -25.07
N PRO A 146 31.76 50.73 -26.25
CA PRO A 146 31.62 52.16 -26.37
C PRO A 146 30.25 52.58 -25.82
N SER A 147 30.16 53.74 -25.17
CA SER A 147 28.90 54.25 -24.61
C SER A 147 27.82 54.42 -25.70
N SER A 148 28.24 54.71 -26.94
CA SER A 148 27.46 54.71 -28.18
C SER A 148 28.32 54.25 -29.38
N GLY A 149 27.71 53.69 -30.43
CA GLY A 149 28.43 53.27 -31.66
C GLY A 149 28.79 51.78 -31.72
N LEU A 150 29.77 51.42 -32.56
CA LEU A 150 30.19 50.04 -32.82
C LEU A 150 31.70 49.87 -32.54
N SER A 151 32.07 48.91 -31.70
CA SER A 151 33.45 48.49 -31.50
C SER A 151 33.75 47.20 -32.27
N VAL A 152 34.94 47.11 -32.86
CA VAL A 152 35.39 45.97 -33.67
C VAL A 152 36.76 45.53 -33.16
N GLY A 153 36.88 44.25 -32.83
CA GLY A 153 38.11 43.66 -32.31
C GLY A 153 38.29 42.22 -32.76
N LEU A 154 39.53 41.71 -32.69
CA LEU A 154 39.79 40.29 -32.89
C LEU A 154 39.09 39.48 -31.79
N ALA A 155 38.45 38.38 -32.17
CA ALA A 155 37.96 37.44 -31.18
C ALA A 155 39.15 36.70 -30.53
N SER A 156 39.05 36.41 -29.25
CA SER A 156 40.11 35.72 -28.49
C SER A 156 40.35 34.28 -28.97
N ASP A 157 39.37 33.69 -29.65
CA ASP A 157 39.42 32.36 -30.25
C ASP A 157 39.74 32.37 -31.75
N ASN A 158 40.43 33.41 -32.24
CA ASN A 158 40.92 33.49 -33.61
C ASN A 158 41.64 32.19 -34.04
N PRO A 159 41.48 31.69 -35.27
CA PRO A 159 42.13 30.45 -35.73
C PRO A 159 43.63 30.47 -35.43
N VAL A 160 44.15 29.40 -34.82
CA VAL A 160 45.58 29.28 -34.50
C VAL A 160 46.42 29.20 -35.78
N ALA A 161 47.64 29.73 -35.74
CA ALA A 161 48.58 29.53 -36.83
C ALA A 161 48.86 28.03 -37.01
N GLY A 162 48.98 27.57 -38.27
CA GLY A 162 49.07 26.13 -38.54
C GLY A 162 49.05 25.77 -40.02
N SER A 163 48.77 24.50 -40.31
CA SER A 163 48.68 23.97 -41.67
C SER A 163 47.25 24.00 -42.18
N LEU A 164 47.08 24.35 -43.45
CA LEU A 164 45.84 24.37 -44.21
C LEU A 164 46.03 23.43 -45.42
N LEU A 165 45.07 22.56 -45.73
CA LEU A 165 45.19 21.66 -46.88
C LEU A 165 44.62 22.29 -48.16
N ASN A 166 45.33 22.16 -49.28
CA ASN A 166 44.79 22.51 -50.59
C ASN A 166 43.57 21.61 -50.91
N GLY A 167 42.47 22.22 -51.37
CA GLY A 167 41.17 21.56 -51.56
C GLY A 167 40.25 21.61 -50.33
N ALA A 168 40.69 22.19 -49.22
CA ALA A 168 39.85 22.39 -48.04
C ALA A 168 38.81 23.50 -48.27
N GLY A 169 37.58 23.26 -47.82
CA GLY A 169 36.44 24.16 -47.95
C GLY A 169 36.02 24.77 -46.62
N ARG A 170 35.51 26.00 -46.62
CA ARG A 170 35.02 26.76 -45.47
C ARG A 170 36.00 26.77 -44.29
N VAL A 171 37.30 26.89 -44.56
CA VAL A 171 38.32 26.89 -43.52
C VAL A 171 38.28 28.22 -42.79
N PRO A 172 38.07 28.25 -41.46
CA PRO A 172 38.09 29.50 -40.69
C PRO A 172 39.51 30.08 -40.67
N VAL A 173 39.65 31.33 -41.08
CA VAL A 173 40.95 32.03 -41.21
C VAL A 173 41.07 33.27 -40.33
N MET A 174 39.96 33.85 -39.90
CA MET A 174 39.93 34.99 -38.98
C MET A 174 38.60 35.07 -38.24
N ALA A 175 38.58 35.49 -36.98
CA ALA A 175 37.38 35.73 -36.18
C ALA A 175 37.36 37.15 -35.63
N VAL A 176 36.25 37.86 -35.82
CA VAL A 176 36.08 39.27 -35.46
C VAL A 176 34.81 39.45 -34.62
N ASN A 177 34.94 40.15 -33.50
CA ASN A 177 33.85 40.57 -32.64
C ASN A 177 33.39 41.97 -33.04
N PHE A 178 32.08 42.12 -33.21
CA PHE A 178 31.38 43.37 -33.43
C PHE A 178 30.51 43.66 -32.22
N THR A 179 30.84 44.67 -31.42
CA THR A 179 30.16 45.00 -30.17
C THR A 179 29.43 46.32 -30.28
N ALA A 180 28.10 46.30 -30.21
CA ALA A 180 27.30 47.53 -30.19
C ALA A 180 27.33 48.15 -28.79
N GLY A 181 27.35 49.48 -28.74
CA GLY A 181 27.20 50.23 -27.49
C GLY A 181 25.80 50.06 -26.88
N ASN A 182 25.61 50.54 -25.65
CA ASN A 182 24.36 50.40 -24.92
C ASN A 182 23.22 51.30 -25.42
N SER A 183 23.51 52.31 -26.27
CA SER A 183 22.51 53.29 -26.74
C SER A 183 21.50 52.76 -27.77
N GLY A 184 21.73 51.60 -28.38
CA GLY A 184 20.83 51.05 -29.40
C GLY A 184 21.47 49.93 -30.22
N ALA A 185 20.63 49.15 -30.91
CA ALA A 185 21.11 48.12 -31.83
C ALA A 185 21.77 48.76 -33.07
N VAL A 186 22.76 48.07 -33.63
CA VAL A 186 23.53 48.52 -34.80
C VAL A 186 23.38 47.51 -35.92
N ASN A 187 23.00 47.96 -37.11
CA ASN A 187 22.91 47.15 -38.31
C ASN A 187 24.23 47.20 -39.09
N LEU A 188 24.90 46.06 -39.19
CA LEU A 188 26.12 45.86 -39.96
C LEU A 188 25.75 45.63 -41.43
N ASN A 189 26.24 46.49 -42.32
CA ASN A 189 25.88 46.52 -43.74
C ASN A 189 27.02 46.01 -44.65
N GLN A 190 28.28 46.28 -44.29
CA GLN A 190 29.45 45.85 -45.05
C GLN A 190 30.64 45.57 -44.14
N VAL A 191 31.45 44.57 -44.53
CA VAL A 191 32.77 44.28 -43.94
C VAL A 191 33.75 43.91 -45.07
N LYS A 192 34.98 44.44 -45.03
CA LYS A 192 36.07 44.07 -45.94
C LYS A 192 37.24 43.42 -45.20
N PHE A 193 37.84 42.42 -45.83
CA PHE A 193 39.05 41.75 -45.35
C PHE A 193 40.12 41.83 -46.43
N THR A 194 41.30 42.32 -46.07
CA THR A 194 42.47 42.40 -46.95
C THR A 194 43.39 41.21 -46.70
N LYS A 195 43.74 40.48 -47.74
CA LYS A 195 44.70 39.39 -47.71
C LYS A 195 46.11 39.92 -47.47
N THR A 196 46.84 39.28 -46.57
CA THR A 196 48.23 39.62 -46.22
C THR A 196 49.22 38.49 -46.51
N GLY A 197 48.72 37.28 -46.77
CA GLY A 197 49.53 36.11 -47.12
C GLY A 197 49.90 36.02 -48.60
N VAL A 198 50.97 35.28 -48.91
CA VAL A 198 51.45 35.02 -50.28
C VAL A 198 50.70 33.83 -50.87
N VAL A 199 49.54 34.12 -51.45
CA VAL A 199 48.69 33.17 -52.20
C VAL A 199 47.96 33.96 -53.31
N SER A 200 47.63 33.38 -54.46
CA SER A 200 46.91 34.11 -55.51
C SER A 200 45.44 34.36 -55.12
N ASP A 201 44.80 35.38 -55.69
CA ASP A 201 43.33 35.57 -55.51
C ASP A 201 42.55 34.42 -56.14
N SER A 202 43.04 33.86 -57.24
CA SER A 202 42.44 32.69 -57.91
C SER A 202 42.47 31.41 -57.08
N SER A 203 43.30 31.35 -56.03
CA SER A 203 43.36 30.22 -55.12
C SER A 203 42.37 30.30 -53.96
N ILE A 204 41.60 31.40 -53.85
CA ILE A 204 40.48 31.53 -52.94
C ILE A 204 39.20 31.25 -53.72
N GLY A 205 38.72 30.00 -53.66
CA GLY A 205 37.55 29.54 -54.41
C GLY A 205 36.23 30.12 -53.90
N GLY A 206 36.21 30.63 -52.67
CA GLY A 206 35.04 31.21 -52.02
C GLY A 206 35.39 31.82 -50.66
N ALA A 207 34.56 32.75 -50.19
CA ALA A 207 34.69 33.37 -48.88
C ALA A 207 33.33 33.61 -48.22
N TYR A 208 33.27 33.36 -46.91
CA TYR A 208 32.02 33.32 -46.14
C TYR A 208 32.20 34.00 -44.79
N LEU A 209 31.15 34.66 -44.33
CA LEU A 209 30.98 34.99 -42.92
C LEU A 209 30.17 33.89 -42.26
N VAL A 210 30.73 33.31 -41.21
CA VAL A 210 30.15 32.20 -40.45
C VAL A 210 29.88 32.66 -39.02
N GLU A 211 28.70 32.35 -38.52
CA GLU A 211 28.28 32.58 -37.14
C GLU A 211 27.64 31.29 -36.62
N ASN A 212 28.09 30.79 -35.46
CA ASN A 212 27.59 29.54 -34.86
C ASN A 212 27.54 28.36 -35.86
N GLY A 213 28.54 28.26 -36.75
CA GLY A 213 28.62 27.23 -37.79
C GLY A 213 27.76 27.46 -39.04
N LYS A 214 26.80 28.40 -39.00
CA LYS A 214 25.94 28.78 -40.14
C LYS A 214 26.61 29.87 -40.97
N VAL A 215 26.61 29.72 -42.30
CA VAL A 215 26.99 30.81 -43.21
C VAL A 215 25.90 31.87 -43.17
N VAL A 216 26.26 33.08 -42.74
CA VAL A 216 25.36 34.24 -42.68
C VAL A 216 25.53 35.19 -43.86
N ALA A 217 26.69 35.16 -44.53
CA ALA A 217 26.91 35.89 -45.77
C ALA A 217 27.98 35.23 -46.65
N GLN A 218 27.83 35.36 -47.96
CA GLN A 218 28.87 35.08 -48.94
C GLN A 218 29.47 36.40 -49.43
N TYR A 219 30.74 36.38 -49.77
CA TYR A 219 31.40 37.55 -50.35
C TYR A 219 30.73 37.98 -51.66
N VAL A 220 30.75 39.28 -51.95
CA VAL A 220 30.24 39.85 -53.20
C VAL A 220 31.35 40.07 -54.23
N SER A 221 32.59 40.28 -53.79
CA SER A 221 33.75 40.45 -54.67
C SER A 221 35.08 40.16 -53.96
N LEU A 222 36.06 39.67 -54.73
CA LEU A 222 37.47 39.56 -54.36
C LEU A 222 38.28 40.27 -55.46
N ASN A 223 38.93 41.38 -55.12
CA ASN A 223 39.72 42.16 -56.08
C ASN A 223 40.97 42.73 -55.41
N GLN A 224 42.14 42.53 -56.05
CA GLN A 224 43.46 42.94 -55.54
C GLN A 224 43.67 42.55 -54.07
N GLY A 225 43.30 41.32 -53.71
CA GLY A 225 43.42 40.79 -52.35
C GLY A 225 42.38 41.29 -51.33
N VAL A 226 41.36 42.06 -51.73
CA VAL A 226 40.30 42.52 -50.81
C VAL A 226 39.00 41.75 -51.02
N ILE A 227 38.57 41.00 -50.01
CA ILE A 227 37.26 40.33 -49.94
C ILE A 227 36.24 41.33 -49.39
N THR A 228 35.17 41.59 -50.13
CA THR A 228 34.08 42.48 -49.70
C THR A 228 32.81 41.68 -49.44
N PHE A 229 32.17 41.91 -48.30
CA PHE A 229 30.81 41.47 -47.98
C PHE A 229 29.90 42.70 -47.90
N SER A 230 28.84 42.78 -48.70
CA SER A 230 27.90 43.91 -48.73
C SER A 230 26.46 43.43 -48.52
N ASN A 231 25.54 44.36 -48.26
CA ASN A 231 24.12 44.09 -48.03
C ASN A 231 23.89 43.07 -46.90
N LEU A 232 24.72 43.12 -45.86
CA LEU A 232 24.69 42.17 -44.76
C LEU A 232 23.39 42.27 -43.96
N GLY A 233 22.94 43.49 -43.62
CA GLY A 233 21.73 43.71 -42.81
C GLY A 233 21.77 42.99 -41.45
N LEU A 234 22.96 42.73 -40.91
CA LEU A 234 23.14 41.94 -39.70
C LEU A 234 23.04 42.83 -38.46
N SER A 235 21.96 42.70 -37.70
CA SER A 235 21.81 43.47 -36.47
C SER A 235 22.71 42.94 -35.33
N VAL A 236 23.33 43.86 -34.60
CA VAL A 236 24.07 43.65 -33.35
C VAL A 236 23.27 44.35 -32.27
N GLY A 237 22.67 43.60 -31.35
CA GLY A 237 21.80 44.16 -30.30
C GLY A 237 22.55 45.12 -29.37
N ALA A 238 21.85 46.08 -28.75
CA ALA A 238 22.45 47.06 -27.84
C ALA A 238 23.23 46.38 -26.71
N GLY A 239 24.48 46.78 -26.49
CA GLY A 239 25.38 46.18 -25.51
C GLY A 239 25.81 44.73 -25.81
N GLN A 240 25.40 44.16 -26.96
CA GLN A 240 25.73 42.79 -27.35
C GLN A 240 26.94 42.74 -28.28
N THR A 241 27.62 41.60 -28.27
CA THR A 241 28.70 41.29 -29.20
C THR A 241 28.26 40.20 -30.17
N ARG A 242 28.45 40.46 -31.46
CA ARG A 242 28.25 39.50 -32.55
C ARG A 242 29.61 39.03 -33.07
N LYS A 243 29.88 37.73 -33.03
CA LYS A 243 31.15 37.16 -33.50
C LYS A 243 30.98 36.56 -34.90
N LEU A 244 31.76 37.05 -35.86
CA LEU A 244 31.78 36.57 -37.23
C LEU A 244 33.15 35.96 -37.57
N TRP A 245 33.13 34.77 -38.15
CA TRP A 245 34.31 34.11 -38.67
C TRP A 245 34.39 34.34 -40.18
N LEU A 246 35.51 34.86 -40.65
CA LEU A 246 35.88 34.74 -42.06
C LEU A 246 36.34 33.31 -42.30
N ALA A 247 35.67 32.62 -43.21
CA ALA A 247 36.04 31.30 -43.70
C ALA A 247 36.24 31.33 -45.21
N VAL A 248 37.20 30.56 -45.73
CA VAL A 248 37.54 30.54 -47.16
C VAL A 248 37.64 29.12 -47.70
N ASP A 249 37.32 28.94 -48.98
CA ASP A 249 37.66 27.75 -49.74
C ASP A 249 39.03 27.96 -50.39
N VAL A 250 39.93 26.99 -50.27
CA VAL A 250 41.28 27.10 -50.82
C VAL A 250 41.48 26.03 -51.88
N THR A 251 41.69 26.47 -53.12
CA THR A 251 41.78 25.60 -54.29
C THR A 251 42.98 25.99 -55.16
N GLY A 252 43.68 25.01 -55.73
CA GLY A 252 44.84 25.27 -56.60
C GLY A 252 46.00 26.02 -55.94
N ALA A 253 46.08 26.08 -54.61
CA ALA A 253 47.18 26.69 -53.89
C ALA A 253 48.38 25.73 -53.84
N THR A 254 49.60 26.26 -53.93
CA THR A 254 50.84 25.46 -53.88
C THR A 254 51.29 25.28 -52.42
N ALA A 255 51.87 24.12 -52.12
CA ALA A 255 52.46 23.89 -50.80
C ALA A 255 53.50 24.97 -50.45
N GLY A 256 53.43 25.52 -49.24
CA GLY A 256 54.25 26.65 -48.79
C GLY A 256 53.64 28.03 -49.03
N ASN A 257 52.52 28.16 -49.77
CA ASN A 257 51.76 29.41 -49.81
C ASN A 257 51.24 29.78 -48.41
N ILE A 258 51.14 31.08 -48.11
CA ILE A 258 50.64 31.56 -46.83
C ILE A 258 49.26 32.18 -47.04
N VAL A 259 48.26 31.73 -46.28
CA VAL A 259 46.92 32.30 -46.21
C VAL A 259 46.79 33.08 -44.91
N SER A 260 46.59 34.39 -45.01
CA SER A 260 46.37 35.27 -43.87
C SER A 260 45.58 36.50 -44.32
N PHE A 261 44.78 37.06 -43.40
CA PHE A 261 43.90 38.20 -43.66
C PHE A 261 44.00 39.22 -42.53
N LYS A 262 43.71 40.47 -42.84
CA LYS A 262 43.51 41.55 -41.89
C LYS A 262 42.22 42.30 -42.18
N LEU A 263 41.67 42.95 -41.17
CA LEU A 263 40.69 44.03 -41.35
C LEU A 263 41.45 45.34 -41.16
N ASN A 264 41.61 46.11 -42.25
CA ASN A 264 42.71 47.06 -42.38
C ASN A 264 42.42 48.40 -41.69
N ALA A 265 41.19 48.89 -41.78
CA ALA A 265 40.78 50.16 -41.17
C ALA A 265 39.30 50.17 -40.76
N ALA A 266 38.90 51.15 -39.95
CA ALA A 266 37.51 51.39 -39.58
C ALA A 266 36.57 51.56 -40.79
N SER A 267 37.08 52.16 -41.89
CA SER A 267 36.35 52.36 -43.15
C SER A 267 36.03 51.06 -43.90
N ASP A 268 36.63 49.93 -43.50
CA ASP A 268 36.30 48.61 -44.04
C ASP A 268 35.00 48.05 -43.44
N VAL A 269 34.43 48.71 -42.44
CA VAL A 269 33.17 48.36 -41.78
C VAL A 269 32.17 49.48 -42.01
N THR A 270 31.00 49.14 -42.58
CA THR A 270 29.87 50.07 -42.70
C THR A 270 28.73 49.56 -41.82
N ALA A 271 28.26 50.41 -40.92
CA ALA A 271 27.15 50.11 -40.03
C ALA A 271 26.23 51.33 -39.87
N ALA A 272 24.97 51.10 -39.46
CA ALA A 272 24.00 52.15 -39.18
C ALA A 272 23.16 51.83 -37.96
N ASP A 273 22.61 52.83 -37.28
CA ASP A 273 21.63 52.62 -36.21
C ASP A 273 20.23 52.24 -36.74
N SER A 274 19.27 52.05 -35.84
CA SER A 274 17.87 51.78 -36.17
C SER A 274 17.17 52.92 -36.93
N ALA A 275 17.72 54.14 -36.92
CA ALA A 275 17.24 55.28 -37.70
C ALA A 275 17.97 55.41 -39.06
N ASN A 276 18.78 54.42 -39.44
CA ASN A 276 19.59 54.38 -40.65
C ASN A 276 20.67 55.49 -40.72
N THR A 277 21.12 55.98 -39.57
CA THR A 277 22.24 56.94 -39.47
C THR A 277 23.56 56.18 -39.42
N ALA A 278 24.54 56.60 -40.24
CA ALA A 278 25.83 55.93 -40.34
C ALA A 278 26.61 55.97 -39.01
N ILE A 279 27.12 54.81 -38.59
CA ILE A 279 27.99 54.64 -37.42
C ILE A 279 29.40 54.32 -37.91
N THR A 280 30.38 55.08 -37.43
CA THR A 280 31.80 54.77 -37.66
C THR A 280 32.27 53.72 -36.66
N ALA A 281 32.88 52.64 -37.14
CA ALA A 281 33.45 51.60 -36.30
C ALA A 281 34.69 52.11 -35.52
N SER A 282 34.84 51.67 -34.28
CA SER A 282 35.99 51.95 -33.41
C SER A 282 36.77 50.66 -33.11
N GLY A 283 38.09 50.71 -33.05
CA GLY A 283 38.92 49.52 -32.84
C GLY A 283 40.41 49.77 -33.08
N ALA A 284 41.25 48.83 -32.65
CA ALA A 284 42.70 48.88 -32.87
C ALA A 284 43.05 48.29 -34.25
N PHE A 285 42.91 49.08 -35.32
CA PHE A 285 43.22 48.66 -36.68
C PHE A 285 44.72 48.84 -37.03
N PRO A 286 45.32 47.98 -37.88
CA PRO A 286 44.70 46.82 -38.52
C PRO A 286 44.54 45.63 -37.55
N LEU A 287 43.39 44.97 -37.63
CA LEU A 287 43.15 43.71 -36.92
C LEU A 287 43.74 42.57 -37.75
N MET A 288 44.79 41.90 -37.26
CA MET A 288 45.52 40.87 -38.02
C MET A 288 45.10 39.45 -37.61
N GLY A 289 44.69 38.64 -38.59
CA GLY A 289 44.55 37.21 -38.44
C GLY A 289 45.90 36.49 -38.36
N ASN A 290 45.90 35.26 -37.86
CA ASN A 290 47.09 34.41 -37.88
C ASN A 290 47.42 33.97 -39.32
N SER A 291 48.63 33.43 -39.52
CA SER A 291 49.06 32.88 -40.80
C SER A 291 48.89 31.37 -40.85
N LEU A 292 48.30 30.86 -41.92
CA LEU A 292 48.15 29.43 -42.21
C LEU A 292 49.01 29.07 -43.42
N THR A 293 49.82 28.02 -43.30
CA THR A 293 50.68 27.54 -44.39
C THR A 293 49.97 26.43 -45.16
N VAL A 294 49.90 26.54 -46.49
CA VAL A 294 49.28 25.54 -47.35
C VAL A 294 50.15 24.28 -47.43
N SER A 295 49.52 23.13 -47.28
CA SER A 295 50.10 21.79 -47.48
C SER A 295 49.25 20.99 -48.48
N THR A 296 49.81 19.95 -49.07
CA THR A 296 49.11 19.05 -50.00
C THR A 296 49.21 17.60 -49.52
N VAL A 297 48.17 16.80 -49.75
CA VAL A 297 48.09 15.38 -49.36
C VAL A 297 47.58 14.55 -50.53
N SER A 298 48.18 13.37 -50.76
CA SER A 298 47.89 12.54 -51.95
C SER A 298 47.65 11.05 -51.66
N ASN A 299 48.03 10.53 -50.48
CA ASN A 299 47.84 9.11 -50.14
C ASN A 299 47.44 8.88 -48.66
N PRO A 300 46.13 8.81 -48.33
CA PRO A 300 45.01 9.11 -49.22
C PRO A 300 44.93 10.62 -49.50
N ALA A 301 44.42 11.01 -50.67
CA ALA A 301 44.04 12.39 -50.94
C ALA A 301 42.93 12.85 -49.96
N LEU A 302 42.74 14.16 -49.83
CA LEU A 302 41.67 14.73 -49.00
C LEU A 302 40.30 14.15 -49.41
N ALA A 303 39.42 13.90 -48.43
CA ALA A 303 38.10 13.33 -48.70
C ALA A 303 37.26 14.17 -49.67
N GLY A 304 36.52 13.50 -50.54
CA GLY A 304 35.45 14.11 -51.33
C GLY A 304 34.07 13.75 -50.77
N LEU A 305 33.14 14.70 -50.77
CA LEU A 305 31.73 14.45 -50.41
C LEU A 305 30.82 15.05 -51.49
N THR A 306 30.00 14.20 -52.12
CA THR A 306 28.96 14.59 -53.07
C THR A 306 27.59 14.27 -52.52
N ILE A 307 26.70 15.25 -52.40
CA ILE A 307 25.31 15.08 -51.95
C ILE A 307 24.36 15.26 -53.14
N THR A 308 23.50 14.26 -53.41
CA THR A 308 22.55 14.27 -54.53
C THR A 308 21.12 14.04 -54.04
N SER A 309 20.14 14.79 -54.53
CA SER A 309 18.73 14.59 -54.16
C SER A 309 18.20 13.21 -54.60
N SER A 310 17.19 12.73 -53.89
CA SER A 310 16.47 11.49 -54.21
C SER A 310 14.96 11.72 -54.05
N THR A 311 14.16 10.95 -54.77
CA THR A 311 12.70 11.09 -54.73
C THR A 311 12.11 10.54 -53.43
N VAL A 312 11.11 11.23 -52.89
CA VAL A 312 10.23 10.75 -51.81
C VAL A 312 8.77 10.81 -52.28
N GLY A 313 7.81 10.40 -51.43
CA GLY A 313 6.39 10.56 -51.74
C GLY A 313 6.00 12.02 -52.02
N SER A 314 5.10 12.23 -52.98
CA SER A 314 4.72 13.57 -53.46
C SER A 314 3.48 14.16 -52.78
N THR A 315 2.84 13.42 -51.87
CA THR A 315 1.61 13.85 -51.19
C THR A 315 1.57 13.42 -49.74
N VAL A 316 0.99 14.26 -48.88
CA VAL A 316 0.80 13.98 -47.44
C VAL A 316 -0.50 14.64 -46.97
N PHE A 317 -1.29 14.02 -46.08
CA PHE A 317 -2.45 14.70 -45.50
C PHE A 317 -2.01 15.71 -44.43
N ALA A 318 -2.67 16.87 -44.36
CA ALA A 318 -2.48 17.77 -43.23
C ALA A 318 -2.84 17.07 -41.91
N GLY A 319 -2.01 17.25 -40.89
CA GLY A 319 -2.07 16.56 -39.60
C GLY A 319 -1.27 15.25 -39.53
N THR A 320 -0.60 14.83 -40.61
CA THR A 320 0.24 13.61 -40.58
C THR A 320 1.57 13.90 -39.90
N GLN A 321 1.89 13.12 -38.88
CA GLN A 321 3.14 13.22 -38.13
C GLN A 321 4.19 12.22 -38.63
N ASN A 322 5.46 12.53 -38.42
CA ASN A 322 6.63 11.70 -38.67
C ASN A 322 6.70 11.16 -40.11
N VAL A 323 6.49 12.04 -41.09
CA VAL A 323 6.48 11.70 -42.52
C VAL A 323 7.86 11.94 -43.11
N LEU A 324 8.34 11.02 -43.96
CA LEU A 324 9.53 11.24 -44.77
C LEU A 324 9.23 12.30 -45.84
N VAL A 325 9.81 13.48 -45.68
CA VAL A 325 9.52 14.65 -46.53
C VAL A 325 10.66 15.03 -47.47
N SER A 326 11.87 14.49 -47.26
CA SER A 326 13.00 14.68 -48.18
C SER A 326 14.03 13.57 -48.01
N GLN A 327 14.72 13.20 -49.09
CA GLN A 327 15.78 12.20 -49.08
C GLN A 327 16.92 12.60 -50.01
N TRP A 328 18.15 12.30 -49.59
CA TRP A 328 19.38 12.62 -50.30
C TRP A 328 20.39 11.48 -50.16
N SER A 329 21.26 11.32 -51.16
CA SER A 329 22.37 10.37 -51.14
C SER A 329 23.70 11.14 -50.98
N ALA A 330 24.50 10.75 -49.98
CA ALA A 330 25.81 11.33 -49.70
C ALA A 330 26.89 10.32 -50.05
N SER A 331 27.67 10.59 -51.10
CA SER A 331 28.76 9.71 -51.57
C SER A 331 30.10 10.26 -51.15
N VAL A 332 30.85 9.49 -50.37
CA VAL A 332 32.16 9.85 -49.79
C VAL A 332 33.29 9.08 -50.48
N THR A 333 34.37 9.77 -50.84
CA THR A 333 35.59 9.21 -51.43
C THR A 333 36.82 9.43 -50.55
N ASN A 334 37.88 8.64 -50.79
CA ASN A 334 39.20 8.66 -50.14
C ASN A 334 39.24 8.30 -48.64
N SER A 335 38.51 8.99 -47.77
CA SER A 335 38.49 8.73 -46.31
C SER A 335 37.12 9.04 -45.71
N LYS A 336 36.88 8.64 -44.46
CA LYS A 336 35.60 8.90 -43.78
C LYS A 336 35.44 10.39 -43.48
N VAL A 337 34.21 10.88 -43.55
CA VAL A 337 33.88 12.29 -43.35
C VAL A 337 32.93 12.46 -42.17
N LYS A 338 33.25 13.37 -41.25
CA LYS A 338 32.31 13.80 -40.20
C LYS A 338 31.47 14.95 -40.73
N LEU A 339 30.18 14.72 -40.96
CA LEU A 339 29.23 15.78 -41.30
C LEU A 339 28.96 16.61 -40.04
N SER A 340 29.27 17.90 -40.08
CA SER A 340 29.25 18.79 -38.92
C SER A 340 28.08 19.77 -38.95
N SER A 341 27.58 20.14 -40.12
CA SER A 341 26.27 20.80 -40.24
C SER A 341 25.66 20.62 -41.63
N LEU A 342 24.34 20.77 -41.70
CA LEU A 342 23.58 20.72 -42.94
C LEU A 342 22.39 21.70 -42.87
N LYS A 343 22.27 22.58 -43.86
CA LYS A 343 21.18 23.55 -43.98
C LYS A 343 20.33 23.27 -45.20
N PHE A 344 19.03 23.07 -45.01
CA PHE A 344 18.08 23.07 -46.11
C PHE A 344 17.34 24.40 -46.19
N ARG A 345 17.05 24.85 -47.41
CA ARG A 345 16.07 25.89 -47.70
C ARG A 345 14.73 25.24 -48.04
N VAL A 346 13.70 25.53 -47.27
CA VAL A 346 12.34 25.04 -47.44
C VAL A 346 11.50 26.05 -48.20
N THR A 347 11.24 25.77 -49.48
CA THR A 347 10.40 26.60 -50.35
C THR A 347 9.02 26.00 -50.54
N GLY A 348 8.17 26.65 -51.33
CA GLY A 348 6.76 26.31 -51.49
C GLY A 348 5.83 27.23 -50.69
N SER A 349 4.54 27.04 -50.92
CA SER A 349 3.45 27.91 -50.45
C SER A 349 2.92 27.56 -49.05
N ALA A 350 3.33 26.44 -48.46
CA ALA A 350 2.95 26.07 -47.09
C ALA A 350 3.61 26.98 -46.04
N ASN A 351 2.88 27.26 -44.96
CA ASN A 351 3.39 28.01 -43.82
C ASN A 351 4.52 27.23 -43.14
N LYS A 352 5.64 27.90 -42.86
CA LYS A 352 6.84 27.26 -42.28
C LYS A 352 6.58 26.72 -40.86
N SER A 353 5.70 27.38 -40.11
CA SER A 353 5.25 26.93 -38.79
C SER A 353 4.45 25.64 -38.80
N ASP A 354 3.88 25.24 -39.94
CA ASP A 354 3.08 24.01 -40.07
C ASP A 354 3.96 22.78 -40.36
N ILE A 355 5.24 22.99 -40.68
CA ILE A 355 6.24 21.94 -40.88
C ILE A 355 7.06 21.85 -39.59
N GLN A 356 6.64 20.96 -38.71
CA GLN A 356 7.10 20.88 -37.33
C GLN A 356 7.97 19.66 -37.09
N ASN A 357 8.66 19.64 -35.95
CA ASN A 357 9.46 18.51 -35.46
C ASN A 357 10.38 17.90 -36.54
N VAL A 358 11.07 18.77 -37.27
CA VAL A 358 11.91 18.38 -38.40
C VAL A 358 13.17 17.67 -37.87
N LYS A 359 13.40 16.45 -38.34
CA LYS A 359 14.48 15.56 -37.91
C LYS A 359 15.32 15.13 -39.09
N LEU A 360 16.64 15.13 -38.91
CA LEU A 360 17.58 14.57 -39.85
C LEU A 360 17.99 13.17 -39.41
N TYR A 361 17.98 12.23 -40.33
CA TYR A 361 18.43 10.85 -40.14
C TYR A 361 19.56 10.54 -41.13
N VAL A 362 20.59 9.86 -40.64
CA VAL A 362 21.68 9.32 -41.45
C VAL A 362 21.65 7.80 -41.31
N ASN A 363 21.47 7.09 -42.42
CA ASN A 363 21.37 5.61 -42.44
C ASN A 363 20.38 5.06 -41.39
N GLY A 364 19.22 5.70 -41.23
CA GLY A 364 18.17 5.29 -40.28
C GLY A 364 18.39 5.71 -38.82
N THR A 365 19.50 6.40 -38.49
CA THR A 365 19.76 6.94 -37.15
C THR A 365 19.53 8.44 -37.12
N GLN A 366 18.74 8.95 -36.16
CA GLN A 366 18.56 10.40 -36.01
C GLN A 366 19.89 11.04 -35.63
N VAL A 367 20.26 12.11 -36.33
CA VAL A 367 21.44 12.93 -36.03
C VAL A 367 21.02 14.38 -35.76
N GLY A 368 21.69 15.03 -34.81
CA GLY A 368 21.34 16.38 -34.39
C GLY A 368 20.03 16.46 -33.60
N SER A 369 19.73 17.66 -33.12
CA SER A 369 18.48 17.95 -32.40
C SER A 369 17.30 18.04 -33.37
N THR A 370 16.10 17.68 -32.88
CA THR A 370 14.85 17.96 -33.58
C THR A 370 14.62 19.48 -33.64
N LEU A 371 14.31 19.99 -34.83
CA LEU A 371 13.87 21.38 -35.00
C LEU A 371 12.38 21.47 -34.69
N THR A 372 11.98 22.41 -33.84
CA THR A 372 10.57 22.59 -33.47
C THR A 372 9.68 22.90 -34.68
N SER A 373 10.19 23.72 -35.59
CA SER A 373 9.61 23.98 -36.90
C SER A 373 10.69 24.44 -37.87
N VAL A 374 10.34 24.53 -39.16
CA VAL A 374 11.12 25.31 -40.12
C VAL A 374 11.12 26.77 -39.67
N ASP A 375 12.27 27.45 -39.78
CA ASP A 375 12.37 28.84 -39.37
C ASP A 375 11.57 29.78 -40.28
N ALA A 376 11.27 31.00 -39.81
CA ALA A 376 10.51 31.98 -40.58
C ALA A 376 11.23 32.45 -41.86
N SER A 377 12.56 32.30 -41.93
CA SER A 377 13.38 32.57 -43.12
C SER A 377 13.33 31.42 -44.13
N GLY A 378 12.68 30.31 -43.77
CA GLY A 378 12.60 29.09 -44.56
C GLY A 378 13.84 28.20 -44.43
N ASP A 379 14.75 28.41 -43.49
CA ASP A 379 15.87 27.49 -43.28
C ASP A 379 15.51 26.38 -42.26
N ALA A 380 16.00 25.18 -42.53
CA ALA A 380 16.07 24.07 -41.59
C ALA A 380 17.56 23.72 -41.40
N TYR A 381 18.17 24.25 -40.34
CA TYR A 381 19.60 24.11 -40.04
C TYR A 381 19.84 23.04 -38.98
N PHE A 382 20.59 22.01 -39.33
CA PHE A 382 21.01 20.96 -38.42
C PHE A 382 22.47 21.17 -38.00
N ASP A 383 22.68 21.46 -36.72
CA ASP A 383 24.01 21.42 -36.09
C ASP A 383 24.32 19.98 -35.64
N LEU A 384 25.37 19.40 -36.22
CA LEU A 384 25.80 18.03 -36.00
C LEU A 384 27.18 17.96 -35.32
N THR A 385 27.71 19.09 -34.86
CA THR A 385 29.05 19.17 -34.25
C THR A 385 29.23 18.19 -33.08
N ASN A 386 28.20 18.08 -32.25
CA ASN A 386 28.11 17.17 -31.11
C ASN A 386 27.42 15.83 -31.43
N ALA A 387 26.99 15.60 -32.67
CA ALA A 387 26.40 14.36 -33.13
C ALA A 387 27.46 13.41 -33.72
N ASN A 388 27.26 12.11 -33.58
CA ASN A 388 28.10 11.11 -34.25
C ASN A 388 27.65 10.89 -35.71
N ALA A 389 27.75 11.94 -36.54
CA ALA A 389 27.34 11.92 -37.94
C ALA A 389 28.53 11.61 -38.88
N VAL A 390 29.16 10.45 -38.68
CA VAL A 390 30.28 9.99 -39.52
C VAL A 390 29.77 9.21 -40.73
N LEU A 391 30.13 9.69 -41.92
CA LEU A 391 29.85 9.05 -43.19
C LEU A 391 31.06 8.20 -43.61
N ASN A 392 30.84 6.90 -43.78
CA ASN A 392 31.86 6.01 -44.31
C ASN A 392 32.05 6.23 -45.82
N THR A 393 33.19 5.81 -46.38
CA THR A 393 33.42 5.77 -47.83
C THR A 393 32.34 4.96 -48.54
N GLY A 394 31.89 5.41 -49.71
CA GLY A 394 30.71 4.89 -50.39
C GLY A 394 29.48 5.77 -50.16
N THR A 395 28.28 5.24 -50.37
CA THR A 395 27.03 6.01 -50.30
C THR A 395 26.32 5.83 -48.95
N SER A 396 25.94 6.93 -48.32
CA SER A 396 25.07 7.01 -47.16
C SER A 396 23.74 7.68 -47.53
N ASN A 397 22.67 7.32 -46.82
CA ASN A 397 21.34 7.91 -46.99
C ASN A 397 21.10 9.01 -45.96
N LEU A 398 20.67 10.19 -46.40
CA LEU A 398 20.23 11.30 -45.57
C LEU A 398 18.71 11.46 -45.74
N GLN A 399 17.95 11.37 -44.66
CA GLN A 399 16.49 11.44 -44.67
C GLN A 399 16.01 12.56 -43.75
N VAL A 400 15.02 13.33 -44.20
CA VAL A 400 14.36 14.37 -43.42
C VAL A 400 12.94 13.92 -43.11
N TYR A 401 12.62 13.80 -41.83
CA TYR A 401 11.28 13.55 -41.34
C TYR A 401 10.69 14.82 -40.75
N ALA A 402 9.40 15.05 -40.94
CA ALA A 402 8.69 16.18 -40.35
C ALA A 402 7.24 15.83 -40.04
N ASP A 403 6.65 16.58 -39.13
CA ASP A 403 5.22 16.61 -38.89
C ASP A 403 4.60 17.70 -39.78
N VAL A 404 3.62 17.33 -40.59
CA VAL A 404 2.93 18.25 -41.50
C VAL A 404 1.58 18.57 -40.90
N MET A 405 1.53 19.62 -40.07
CA MET A 405 0.41 19.89 -39.17
C MET A 405 -0.67 20.81 -39.75
N GLY A 406 -0.49 21.33 -40.97
CA GLY A 406 -1.42 22.30 -41.55
C GLY A 406 -1.17 22.60 -43.01
N SER A 407 -1.63 23.76 -43.48
CA SER A 407 -1.50 24.24 -44.85
C SER A 407 -2.11 23.30 -45.93
N PRO A 408 -3.37 22.85 -45.80
CA PRO A 408 -4.00 22.02 -46.82
C PRO A 408 -4.02 22.74 -48.19
N SER A 409 -3.88 21.97 -49.27
CA SER A 409 -3.78 22.41 -50.67
C SER A 409 -2.50 23.15 -51.05
N TYR A 410 -1.57 23.38 -50.12
CA TYR A 410 -0.28 24.00 -50.39
C TYR A 410 0.85 22.98 -50.57
N THR A 411 2.02 23.44 -51.01
CA THR A 411 3.19 22.59 -51.25
C THR A 411 4.40 23.06 -50.45
N PHE A 412 5.34 22.15 -50.19
CA PHE A 412 6.67 22.49 -49.72
C PHE A 412 7.73 21.56 -50.31
N GLN A 413 8.98 22.02 -50.33
CA GLN A 413 10.14 21.20 -50.71
C GLN A 413 11.37 21.62 -49.92
N PHE A 414 12.21 20.66 -49.55
CA PHE A 414 13.53 20.92 -48.95
C PHE A 414 14.59 21.00 -50.05
N GLN A 415 15.42 22.02 -50.04
CA GLN A 415 16.45 22.29 -51.03
C GLN A 415 17.82 22.41 -50.37
N LEU A 416 18.85 21.85 -50.98
CA LEU A 416 20.25 22.08 -50.62
C LEU A 416 20.87 22.86 -51.78
N LEU A 417 20.88 24.19 -51.67
CA LEU A 417 21.13 25.06 -52.83
C LEU A 417 22.61 25.26 -53.12
N ASN A 418 23.44 25.33 -52.08
CA ASN A 418 24.85 25.69 -52.22
C ASN A 418 25.77 24.66 -51.56
N SER A 419 26.98 24.52 -52.10
CA SER A 419 28.06 23.71 -51.51
C SER A 419 28.37 24.08 -50.05
N PHE A 420 28.27 25.37 -49.71
CA PHE A 420 28.55 25.87 -48.36
C PHE A 420 27.42 25.61 -47.35
N ASP A 421 26.25 25.15 -47.80
CA ASP A 421 25.12 24.81 -46.92
C ASP A 421 25.36 23.47 -46.18
N ALA A 422 26.36 22.70 -46.59
CA ALA A 422 26.90 21.56 -45.85
C ALA A 422 28.31 21.89 -45.32
N TYR A 423 28.62 21.45 -44.11
CA TYR A 423 29.96 21.52 -43.54
C TYR A 423 30.42 20.14 -43.10
N ALA A 424 31.58 19.72 -43.58
CA ALA A 424 32.08 18.38 -43.33
C ALA A 424 33.60 18.38 -43.15
N VAL A 425 34.09 17.47 -42.31
CA VAL A 425 35.50 17.37 -41.92
C VAL A 425 36.02 15.98 -42.25
N ASP A 426 37.16 15.93 -42.95
CA ASP A 426 37.91 14.71 -43.17
C ASP A 426 38.43 14.19 -41.82
N THR A 427 38.06 12.96 -41.46
CA THR A 427 38.45 12.36 -40.18
C THR A 427 39.91 11.92 -40.12
N GLN A 428 40.58 11.74 -41.26
CA GLN A 428 41.99 11.37 -41.34
C GLN A 428 42.89 12.56 -41.02
N TYR A 429 42.58 13.73 -41.58
CA TYR A 429 43.41 14.93 -41.47
C TYR A 429 42.83 16.00 -40.53
N ASN A 430 41.62 15.79 -40.02
CA ASN A 430 40.86 16.76 -39.23
C ASN A 430 40.77 18.14 -39.93
N SER A 431 40.67 18.11 -41.27
CA SER A 431 40.56 19.29 -42.13
C SER A 431 39.16 19.35 -42.74
N SER A 432 38.58 20.54 -42.83
CA SER A 432 37.33 20.72 -43.55
C SER A 432 37.52 20.46 -45.04
N ILE A 433 36.45 20.04 -45.72
CA ILE A 433 36.45 19.70 -47.14
C ILE A 433 35.42 20.53 -47.90
N THR A 434 35.65 20.74 -49.19
CA THR A 434 34.63 21.30 -50.08
C THR A 434 33.58 20.22 -50.40
N VAL A 435 32.32 20.52 -50.14
CA VAL A 435 31.19 19.63 -50.47
C VAL A 435 30.67 19.94 -51.87
N THR A 436 30.39 18.92 -52.66
CA THR A 436 29.71 19.06 -53.96
C THR A 436 28.23 18.73 -53.77
N VAL A 437 27.33 19.60 -54.23
CA VAL A 437 25.88 19.36 -54.19
C VAL A 437 25.36 19.26 -55.62
N ASN A 438 24.72 18.13 -55.95
CA ASN A 438 24.11 17.88 -57.26
C ASN A 438 22.58 17.77 -57.12
N GLY A 439 21.83 18.47 -57.99
CA GLY A 439 20.36 18.43 -57.96
C GLY A 439 19.72 19.09 -56.73
N GLY A 440 20.14 20.30 -56.38
CA GLY A 440 19.81 21.04 -55.14
C GLY A 440 18.35 21.28 -54.77
N SER A 441 17.37 20.70 -55.48
CA SER A 441 15.96 20.65 -55.08
C SER A 441 15.54 19.22 -54.73
N GLY A 442 15.01 19.02 -53.52
CA GLY A 442 14.32 17.79 -53.15
C GLY A 442 12.92 17.68 -53.79
N ALA A 443 12.20 16.62 -53.48
CA ALA A 443 10.85 16.42 -54.01
C ALA A 443 9.85 17.49 -53.50
N VAL A 444 8.92 17.88 -54.38
CA VAL A 444 7.74 18.69 -54.01
C VAL A 444 6.73 17.79 -53.30
N VAL A 445 6.36 18.16 -52.09
CA VAL A 445 5.32 17.51 -51.31
C VAL A 445 4.06 18.37 -51.32
N THR A 446 2.95 17.84 -51.83
CA THR A 446 1.63 18.46 -51.80
C THR A 446 0.87 18.05 -50.55
N ILE A 447 0.38 19.02 -49.80
CA ILE A 447 -0.39 18.80 -48.58
C ILE A 447 -1.87 18.65 -48.97
N GLN A 448 -2.42 17.46 -48.77
CA GLN A 448 -3.83 17.17 -48.94
C GLN A 448 -4.63 17.70 -47.75
N GLN A 449 -5.96 17.69 -47.87
CA GLN A 449 -6.90 18.12 -46.83
C GLN A 449 -6.62 17.48 -45.45
N GLY A 450 -7.15 18.10 -44.40
CA GLY A 450 -7.11 17.51 -43.07
C GLY A 450 -7.89 16.19 -42.98
N GLN A 451 -7.49 15.31 -42.06
CA GLN A 451 -8.23 14.09 -41.74
C GLN A 451 -9.16 14.32 -40.55
N LEU A 452 -10.32 13.69 -40.54
CA LEU A 452 -11.21 13.71 -39.38
C LEU A 452 -11.54 12.30 -38.92
N THR A 453 -11.48 12.08 -37.61
CA THR A 453 -11.76 10.79 -36.98
C THR A 453 -12.84 10.95 -35.93
N VAL A 454 -13.84 10.06 -35.96
CA VAL A 454 -14.85 9.93 -34.90
C VAL A 454 -14.62 8.60 -34.21
N SER A 455 -14.55 8.60 -32.88
CA SER A 455 -14.36 7.40 -32.06
C SER A 455 -15.09 7.53 -30.73
N LEU A 456 -15.24 6.42 -30.00
CA LEU A 456 -15.86 6.44 -28.68
C LEU A 456 -14.87 6.99 -27.65
N ALA A 457 -15.33 7.88 -26.77
CA ALA A 457 -14.49 8.35 -25.68
C ALA A 457 -14.30 7.22 -24.65
N SER A 458 -13.10 7.11 -24.08
CA SER A 458 -12.76 6.08 -23.11
C SER A 458 -13.52 6.20 -21.79
N ASP A 459 -14.03 7.39 -21.48
CA ASP A 459 -14.84 7.73 -20.31
C ASP A 459 -16.34 7.77 -20.63
N THR A 460 -16.77 7.12 -21.72
CA THR A 460 -18.19 6.91 -22.00
C THR A 460 -18.84 6.10 -20.86
N PRO A 461 -20.06 6.46 -20.41
CA PRO A 461 -20.70 5.79 -19.29
C PRO A 461 -21.00 4.32 -19.56
N THR A 462 -21.00 3.52 -18.49
CA THR A 462 -21.41 2.11 -18.45
C THR A 462 -22.26 1.86 -17.21
N GLY A 463 -23.03 0.77 -17.18
CA GLY A 463 -23.78 0.35 -15.99
C GLY A 463 -25.23 0.81 -15.99
N ASN A 464 -25.74 1.18 -14.81
CA ASN A 464 -27.17 1.37 -14.58
C ASN A 464 -27.59 2.85 -14.60
N LEU A 465 -28.80 3.12 -15.08
CA LEU A 465 -29.50 4.40 -15.03
C LEU A 465 -30.64 4.33 -14.02
N ALA A 466 -30.92 5.43 -13.32
CA ALA A 466 -32.08 5.53 -12.43
C ALA A 466 -33.21 6.31 -13.09
N LYS A 467 -34.45 5.93 -12.73
CA LYS A 467 -35.66 6.63 -13.18
C LYS A 467 -35.68 8.05 -12.61
N GLY A 468 -36.12 9.01 -13.40
CA GLY A 468 -36.20 10.42 -12.99
C GLY A 468 -34.87 11.18 -12.97
N GLN A 469 -33.75 10.57 -13.39
CA GLN A 469 -32.49 11.29 -13.48
C GLN A 469 -32.49 12.30 -14.65
N SER A 470 -32.03 13.51 -14.37
CA SER A 470 -31.86 14.57 -15.38
C SER A 470 -30.40 14.70 -15.83
N ASN A 471 -30.21 15.16 -17.08
CA ASN A 471 -28.92 15.47 -17.69
C ASN A 471 -27.94 14.28 -17.68
N VAL A 472 -28.47 13.07 -17.79
CA VAL A 472 -27.70 11.82 -17.81
C VAL A 472 -26.92 11.73 -19.10
N THR A 473 -25.63 11.46 -19.01
CA THR A 473 -24.83 11.17 -20.20
C THR A 473 -25.11 9.75 -20.67
N LEU A 474 -25.46 9.59 -21.94
CA LEU A 474 -25.77 8.29 -22.56
C LEU A 474 -24.57 7.72 -23.32
N ALA A 475 -23.80 8.60 -23.98
CA ALA A 475 -22.55 8.25 -24.65
C ALA A 475 -21.68 9.49 -24.83
N LYS A 476 -20.37 9.27 -24.96
CA LYS A 476 -19.38 10.32 -25.27
C LYS A 476 -18.58 9.97 -26.52
N PHE A 477 -18.46 10.91 -27.44
CA PHE A 477 -17.84 10.72 -28.75
C PHE A 477 -16.65 11.67 -28.93
N LYS A 478 -15.48 11.14 -29.23
CA LYS A 478 -14.27 11.89 -29.58
C LYS A 478 -14.30 12.23 -31.06
N ILE A 479 -14.16 13.51 -31.38
CA ILE A 479 -13.99 13.98 -32.75
C ILE A 479 -12.65 14.72 -32.83
N TYR A 480 -11.75 14.23 -33.69
CA TYR A 480 -10.43 14.82 -33.91
C TYR A 480 -10.35 15.41 -35.32
N ALA A 481 -10.00 16.69 -35.42
CA ALA A 481 -9.73 17.36 -36.68
C ALA A 481 -8.22 17.50 -36.86
N ALA A 482 -7.62 16.70 -37.74
CA ALA A 482 -6.20 16.77 -38.08
C ALA A 482 -5.97 17.79 -39.19
N GLY A 483 -4.92 18.60 -39.09
CA GLY A 483 -4.45 19.45 -40.19
C GLY A 483 -5.21 20.76 -40.43
N GLU A 484 -6.53 20.77 -40.31
CA GLU A 484 -7.33 21.98 -40.47
C GLU A 484 -8.51 22.02 -39.50
N ALA A 485 -9.04 23.22 -39.27
CA ALA A 485 -10.27 23.36 -38.50
C ALA A 485 -11.44 22.82 -39.33
N VAL A 486 -12.33 22.05 -38.69
CA VAL A 486 -13.47 21.43 -39.36
C VAL A 486 -14.77 21.96 -38.78
N LYS A 487 -15.67 22.40 -39.66
CA LYS A 487 -17.03 22.78 -39.36
C LYS A 487 -17.93 21.55 -39.41
N VAL A 488 -18.56 21.23 -38.30
CA VAL A 488 -19.64 20.24 -38.21
C VAL A 488 -20.95 20.94 -38.60
N LYS A 489 -21.57 20.48 -39.69
CA LYS A 489 -22.83 21.02 -40.20
C LYS A 489 -24.03 20.38 -39.51
N PHE A 490 -24.04 19.06 -39.37
CA PHE A 490 -25.10 18.32 -38.67
C PHE A 490 -24.57 16.97 -38.18
N LEU A 491 -25.25 16.39 -37.19
CA LEU A 491 -24.96 15.06 -36.65
C LEU A 491 -26.26 14.32 -36.39
N ASP A 492 -26.40 13.13 -36.96
CA ASP A 492 -27.51 12.23 -36.66
C ASP A 492 -27.10 11.30 -35.49
N PHE A 493 -28.06 10.96 -34.62
CA PHE A 493 -27.88 10.03 -33.52
C PHE A 493 -29.01 9.00 -33.47
N SER A 494 -28.74 7.90 -32.78
CA SER A 494 -29.70 6.83 -32.52
C SER A 494 -29.72 6.47 -31.04
N LEU A 495 -30.93 6.29 -30.48
CA LEU A 495 -31.16 5.66 -29.18
C LEU A 495 -31.93 4.36 -29.39
N THR A 496 -31.32 3.23 -29.04
CA THR A 496 -31.93 1.91 -29.13
C THR A 496 -32.38 1.45 -27.75
N PHE A 497 -33.69 1.34 -27.55
CA PHE A 497 -34.31 0.86 -26.31
C PHE A 497 -34.73 -0.61 -26.43
N THR A 498 -34.47 -1.40 -25.39
CA THR A 498 -34.98 -2.78 -25.28
C THR A 498 -36.15 -2.84 -24.29
N GLY A 499 -37.19 -3.64 -24.58
CA GLY A 499 -38.31 -3.87 -23.66
C GLY A 499 -39.43 -2.81 -23.69
N VAL A 500 -39.46 -1.93 -24.70
CA VAL A 500 -40.51 -0.91 -24.89
C VAL A 500 -41.03 -0.97 -26.32
N THR A 501 -42.35 -0.80 -26.52
CA THR A 501 -42.99 -1.03 -27.82
C THR A 501 -43.64 0.19 -28.47
N SER A 502 -43.93 1.31 -27.78
CA SER A 502 -44.66 2.43 -28.46
C SER A 502 -44.63 3.86 -27.89
N THR A 503 -44.16 4.15 -26.67
CA THR A 503 -44.21 5.54 -26.12
C THR A 503 -42.84 6.06 -25.68
N LEU A 504 -42.17 6.85 -26.51
CA LEU A 504 -40.83 7.38 -26.25
C LEU A 504 -40.79 8.50 -25.20
N THR A 505 -41.83 9.34 -25.13
CA THR A 505 -41.91 10.50 -24.22
C THR A 505 -42.05 10.13 -22.74
N THR A 506 -42.40 8.87 -22.44
CA THR A 506 -42.42 8.29 -21.08
C THR A 506 -41.08 7.65 -20.71
N GLN A 507 -40.13 7.55 -21.65
CA GLN A 507 -38.81 6.96 -21.45
C GLN A 507 -37.74 8.05 -21.31
N ILE A 508 -37.70 9.02 -22.23
CA ILE A 508 -36.66 10.06 -22.27
C ILE A 508 -37.20 11.43 -22.73
N LYS A 509 -36.61 12.51 -22.21
CA LYS A 509 -36.83 13.91 -22.66
C LYS A 509 -35.51 14.68 -22.68
N ASN A 510 -35.55 15.92 -23.18
CA ASN A 510 -34.44 16.87 -23.15
C ASN A 510 -33.12 16.29 -23.69
N VAL A 511 -33.18 15.65 -24.86
CA VAL A 511 -31.98 15.08 -25.49
C VAL A 511 -31.13 16.22 -26.03
N ALA A 512 -29.87 16.29 -25.60
CA ALA A 512 -28.96 17.39 -25.94
C ALA A 512 -27.56 16.86 -26.25
N LEU A 513 -26.84 17.56 -27.12
CA LEU A 513 -25.43 17.33 -27.36
C LEU A 513 -24.64 18.45 -26.67
N VAL A 514 -23.66 18.09 -25.85
CA VAL A 514 -22.87 19.04 -25.06
C VAL A 514 -21.40 18.75 -25.29
N ASP A 515 -20.60 19.78 -25.54
CA ASP A 515 -19.16 19.62 -25.68
C ASP A 515 -18.42 19.52 -24.33
N ASP A 516 -17.14 19.24 -24.40
CA ASP A 516 -16.21 19.13 -23.27
C ASP A 516 -16.00 20.43 -22.48
N ALA A 517 -16.33 21.58 -23.06
CA ALA A 517 -16.35 22.87 -22.35
C ALA A 517 -17.69 23.13 -21.65
N GLY A 518 -18.65 22.21 -21.74
CA GLY A 518 -20.00 22.35 -21.21
C GLY A 518 -20.95 23.17 -22.10
N GLY A 519 -20.48 23.58 -23.29
CA GLY A 519 -21.27 24.31 -24.27
C GLY A 519 -22.24 23.39 -25.00
N GLN A 520 -23.46 23.85 -25.20
CA GLN A 520 -24.45 23.10 -25.97
C GLN A 520 -24.15 23.17 -27.47
N VAL A 521 -24.24 22.02 -28.15
CA VAL A 521 -24.01 21.86 -29.59
C VAL A 521 -25.33 21.55 -30.29
N GLY A 522 -25.86 22.53 -31.03
CA GLY A 522 -27.21 22.45 -31.60
C GLY A 522 -28.32 22.73 -30.58
N THR A 523 -29.56 22.39 -30.91
CA THR A 523 -30.75 22.65 -30.07
C THR A 523 -31.16 21.43 -29.25
N THR A 524 -31.65 21.64 -28.03
CA THR A 524 -32.19 20.55 -27.19
C THR A 524 -33.48 20.03 -27.79
N ILE A 525 -33.62 18.71 -27.84
CA ILE A 525 -34.84 18.03 -28.21
C ILE A 525 -35.65 17.80 -26.94
N ASN A 526 -36.48 18.78 -26.58
CA ASN A 526 -37.19 18.81 -25.29
C ASN A 526 -38.17 17.63 -25.15
N THR A 527 -38.95 17.36 -26.20
CA THR A 527 -39.86 16.22 -26.27
C THR A 527 -39.57 15.48 -27.57
N PRO A 528 -39.07 14.23 -27.53
CA PRO A 528 -38.81 13.45 -28.73
C PRO A 528 -40.06 13.39 -29.62
N PRO A 529 -40.04 14.01 -30.82
CA PRO A 529 -41.22 14.05 -31.68
C PRO A 529 -41.49 12.68 -32.30
N SER A 530 -42.74 12.44 -32.70
CA SER A 530 -43.11 11.23 -33.47
C SER A 530 -42.52 11.21 -34.87
N SER A 531 -42.20 12.38 -35.44
CA SER A 531 -41.47 12.54 -36.70
C SER A 531 -40.65 13.84 -36.71
N ASN A 532 -39.38 13.79 -37.15
CA ASN A 532 -38.56 14.95 -37.49
C ASN A 532 -37.85 14.73 -38.84
N THR A 533 -37.40 15.76 -39.55
CA THR A 533 -36.72 15.61 -40.85
C THR A 533 -35.21 15.79 -40.71
N CYS A 534 -34.45 14.70 -40.84
CA CYS A 534 -32.98 14.71 -40.82
C CYS A 534 -32.39 14.51 -42.21
N THR A 535 -31.34 15.24 -42.54
CA THR A 535 -30.71 15.23 -43.87
C THR A 535 -30.11 13.86 -44.23
N GLY A 536 -29.62 13.09 -43.26
CA GLY A 536 -29.02 11.77 -43.50
C GLY A 536 -29.99 10.59 -43.48
N SER A 537 -31.06 10.66 -42.67
CA SER A 537 -31.91 9.49 -42.35
C SER A 537 -33.33 9.52 -42.96
N GLY A 538 -33.70 10.53 -43.73
CA GLY A 538 -34.96 10.57 -44.48
C GLY A 538 -36.20 10.94 -43.64
N VAL A 539 -36.37 10.37 -42.44
CA VAL A 539 -37.32 10.80 -41.38
C VAL A 539 -36.81 10.27 -40.02
N ALA A 540 -36.53 11.17 -39.08
CA ALA A 540 -36.35 10.83 -37.66
C ALA A 540 -37.68 10.31 -37.11
N ALA A 541 -37.73 9.04 -36.73
CA ALA A 541 -38.94 8.40 -36.26
C ALA A 541 -38.60 7.33 -35.22
N TYR A 542 -39.50 7.13 -34.26
CA TYR A 542 -39.48 5.97 -33.38
C TYR A 542 -40.01 4.77 -34.17
N SER A 543 -39.14 3.80 -34.43
CA SER A 543 -39.48 2.58 -35.19
C SER A 543 -40.12 1.51 -34.30
N ALA A 544 -40.84 0.57 -34.91
CA ALA A 544 -41.51 -0.55 -34.23
C ALA A 544 -40.56 -1.55 -33.51
N GLY A 545 -39.26 -1.26 -33.45
CA GLY A 545 -38.23 -2.07 -32.77
C GLY A 545 -37.53 -1.37 -31.62
N GLY A 546 -38.05 -0.24 -31.10
CA GLY A 546 -37.44 0.47 -29.97
C GLY A 546 -36.30 1.42 -30.34
N VAL A 547 -36.05 1.64 -31.63
CA VAL A 547 -35.00 2.55 -32.10
C VAL A 547 -35.60 3.93 -32.40
N TYR A 548 -35.04 4.96 -31.78
CA TYR A 548 -35.29 6.37 -32.05
C TYR A 548 -34.08 6.98 -32.75
N ASN A 549 -34.27 7.47 -33.97
CA ASN A 549 -33.25 8.23 -34.70
C ASN A 549 -33.66 9.70 -34.77
N ASP A 550 -32.73 10.60 -34.52
CA ASP A 550 -32.93 12.05 -34.68
C ASP A 550 -31.60 12.76 -34.98
N CYS A 551 -31.59 14.08 -35.14
CA CYS A 551 -30.41 14.84 -35.53
C CYS A 551 -30.28 16.19 -34.83
N PHE A 552 -29.03 16.65 -34.72
CA PHE A 552 -28.68 18.02 -34.38
C PHE A 552 -28.31 18.78 -35.66
N GLY A 553 -29.20 19.69 -36.07
CA GLY A 553 -29.07 20.47 -37.31
C GLY A 553 -29.35 19.65 -38.58
N THR A 554 -29.38 20.34 -39.71
CA THR A 554 -29.59 19.77 -41.05
C THR A 554 -28.67 20.45 -42.07
N SER A 555 -28.63 19.98 -43.31
CA SER A 555 -27.91 20.69 -44.39
C SER A 555 -28.47 22.09 -44.66
N GLY A 556 -29.78 22.29 -44.49
CA GLY A 556 -30.46 23.58 -44.64
C GLY A 556 -30.38 24.48 -43.41
N SER A 557 -30.15 23.91 -42.22
CA SER A 557 -29.97 24.63 -40.95
C SER A 557 -28.81 24.01 -40.15
N PRO A 558 -27.55 24.31 -40.52
CA PRO A 558 -26.39 23.68 -39.90
C PRO A 558 -26.12 24.20 -38.49
N ILE A 559 -25.61 23.33 -37.60
CA ILE A 559 -25.18 23.70 -36.24
C ILE A 559 -23.95 24.61 -36.22
N ASN A 560 -23.15 24.62 -37.30
CA ASN A 560 -21.95 25.45 -37.47
C ASN A 560 -20.91 25.33 -36.34
N TYR A 561 -20.80 24.15 -35.73
CA TYR A 561 -19.83 23.90 -34.66
C TYR A 561 -18.42 23.71 -35.22
N ILE A 562 -17.43 24.45 -34.73
CA ILE A 562 -16.06 24.41 -35.25
C ILE A 562 -15.16 23.63 -34.28
N ILE A 563 -14.50 22.61 -34.82
CA ILE A 563 -13.41 21.89 -34.17
C ILE A 563 -12.10 22.53 -34.65
N PRO A 564 -11.29 23.15 -33.78
CA PRO A 564 -10.02 23.74 -34.17
C PRO A 564 -9.06 22.69 -34.76
N ALA A 565 -8.15 23.14 -35.64
CA ALA A 565 -7.15 22.29 -36.25
C ALA A 565 -6.27 21.61 -35.20
N ASN A 566 -5.98 20.32 -35.41
CA ASN A 566 -5.17 19.46 -34.55
C ASN A 566 -5.68 19.35 -33.11
N THR A 567 -6.98 19.50 -32.89
CA THR A 567 -7.61 19.34 -31.58
C THR A 567 -8.64 18.22 -31.57
N THR A 568 -8.80 17.59 -30.40
CA THR A 568 -9.90 16.67 -30.12
C THR A 568 -10.94 17.41 -29.31
N ARG A 569 -12.22 17.28 -29.70
CA ARG A 569 -13.36 17.66 -28.86
C ARG A 569 -14.13 16.40 -28.46
N VAL A 570 -14.70 16.39 -27.26
CA VAL A 570 -15.60 15.33 -26.81
C VAL A 570 -17.03 15.85 -26.81
N LEU A 571 -17.91 15.20 -27.56
CA LEU A 571 -19.33 15.48 -27.58
C LEU A 571 -20.06 14.44 -26.72
N SER A 572 -20.79 14.90 -25.71
CA SER A 572 -21.59 14.09 -24.81
C SER A 572 -23.04 14.15 -25.24
N LEU A 573 -23.62 13.01 -25.62
CA LEU A 573 -25.07 12.90 -25.81
C LEU A 573 -25.72 12.70 -24.45
N LYS A 574 -26.63 13.59 -24.08
CA LYS A 574 -27.30 13.60 -22.78
C LYS A 574 -28.81 13.55 -22.93
N GLY A 575 -29.51 13.13 -21.87
CA GLY A 575 -30.97 13.21 -21.79
C GLY A 575 -31.51 12.95 -20.38
N ASP A 576 -32.80 13.19 -20.21
CA ASP A 576 -33.52 13.01 -18.95
C ASP A 576 -34.31 11.70 -18.96
N ILE A 577 -33.91 10.76 -18.11
CA ILE A 577 -34.64 9.50 -17.92
C ILE A 577 -35.91 9.80 -17.13
N GLN A 578 -37.06 9.51 -17.72
CA GLN A 578 -38.34 9.87 -17.10
C GLN A 578 -38.66 8.94 -15.92
N THR A 579 -39.45 9.43 -14.95
CA THR A 579 -39.88 8.63 -13.78
C THR A 579 -40.74 7.42 -14.17
N GLY A 580 -41.46 7.52 -15.29
CA GLY A 580 -42.27 6.45 -15.89
C GLY A 580 -41.51 5.49 -16.81
N ALA A 581 -40.17 5.58 -16.90
CA ALA A 581 -39.39 4.73 -17.80
C ALA A 581 -39.52 3.24 -17.45
N THR A 582 -39.61 2.40 -18.48
CA THR A 582 -39.81 0.95 -18.40
C THR A 582 -38.86 0.15 -19.30
N PHE A 583 -37.98 0.80 -20.07
CA PHE A 583 -36.97 0.10 -20.86
C PHE A 583 -36.04 -0.75 -19.99
N THR A 584 -35.53 -1.85 -20.53
CA THR A 584 -34.52 -2.67 -19.86
C THR A 584 -33.13 -2.09 -20.08
N THR A 585 -32.83 -1.72 -21.34
CA THR A 585 -31.57 -1.05 -21.71
C THR A 585 -31.80 0.07 -22.72
N VAL A 586 -30.87 1.03 -22.76
CA VAL A 586 -30.74 2.05 -23.80
C VAL A 586 -29.30 2.10 -24.30
N THR A 587 -29.10 2.14 -25.61
CA THR A 587 -27.79 2.34 -26.25
C THR A 587 -27.82 3.57 -27.14
N ALA A 588 -26.87 4.47 -26.95
CA ALA A 588 -26.71 5.67 -27.76
C ALA A 588 -25.63 5.51 -28.83
N ALA A 589 -25.87 6.02 -30.03
CA ALA A 589 -24.89 6.04 -31.13
C ALA A 589 -24.93 7.37 -31.87
N LEU A 590 -23.77 7.82 -32.37
CA LEU A 590 -23.71 8.73 -33.51
C LEU A 590 -23.77 7.89 -34.77
N THR A 591 -24.69 8.22 -35.67
CA THR A 591 -24.84 7.50 -36.94
C THR A 591 -23.93 8.12 -38.00
N GLY A 592 -23.51 7.32 -38.97
CA GLY A 592 -22.74 7.84 -40.09
C GLY A 592 -23.54 8.81 -40.96
N ASN A 593 -22.95 9.95 -41.33
CA ASN A 593 -23.56 10.96 -42.18
C ASN A 593 -22.67 11.26 -43.38
N THR A 594 -23.27 11.64 -44.50
CA THR A 594 -22.57 12.09 -45.71
C THR A 594 -22.52 13.62 -45.80
N SER A 595 -21.37 14.18 -46.15
CA SER A 595 -21.16 15.62 -46.40
C SER A 595 -21.58 16.53 -45.23
N ASN A 596 -21.53 16.01 -44.01
CA ASN A 596 -21.93 16.73 -42.80
C ASN A 596 -20.78 17.51 -42.16
N LEU A 597 -19.57 17.40 -42.71
CA LEU A 597 -18.39 18.12 -42.27
C LEU A 597 -17.85 18.96 -43.41
N GLN A 598 -17.18 20.07 -43.08
CA GLN A 598 -16.50 20.93 -44.05
C GLN A 598 -15.20 21.48 -43.46
N GLY A 599 -14.07 21.28 -44.14
CA GLY A 599 -12.81 21.95 -43.81
C GLY A 599 -12.92 23.47 -43.99
N LEU A 600 -12.49 24.27 -43.01
CA LEU A 600 -12.58 25.74 -43.08
C LEU A 600 -11.60 26.33 -44.11
N THR A 601 -10.46 25.67 -44.32
CA THR A 601 -9.44 26.17 -45.25
C THR A 601 -9.57 25.51 -46.61
N SER A 602 -9.75 24.18 -46.65
CA SER A 602 -9.90 23.45 -47.92
C SER A 602 -11.27 23.60 -48.57
N SER A 603 -12.30 23.99 -47.81
CA SER A 603 -13.73 23.98 -48.21
C SER A 603 -14.29 22.62 -48.62
N GLN A 604 -13.49 21.54 -48.52
CA GLN A 604 -13.90 20.20 -48.92
C GLN A 604 -14.83 19.58 -47.87
N THR A 605 -15.80 18.81 -48.36
CA THR A 605 -16.76 18.12 -47.51
C THR A 605 -16.25 16.74 -47.10
N SER A 606 -16.57 16.31 -45.89
CA SER A 606 -16.28 14.97 -45.38
C SER A 606 -17.49 14.37 -44.66
N ASN A 607 -17.36 13.12 -44.26
CA ASN A 607 -18.39 12.27 -43.68
C ASN A 607 -18.03 11.92 -42.23
N THR A 608 -19.03 11.76 -41.37
CA THR A 608 -18.84 11.08 -40.08
C THR A 608 -19.14 9.59 -40.21
N GLY A 609 -18.36 8.77 -39.51
CA GLY A 609 -18.65 7.34 -39.35
C GLY A 609 -19.63 7.08 -38.21
N THR A 610 -20.16 5.85 -38.16
CA THR A 610 -20.99 5.39 -37.03
C THR A 610 -20.12 5.04 -35.84
N VAL A 611 -20.50 5.50 -34.65
CA VAL A 611 -19.89 5.12 -33.37
C VAL A 611 -20.99 4.81 -32.37
N THR A 612 -20.96 3.62 -31.80
CA THR A 612 -21.96 3.13 -30.83
C THR A 612 -21.36 3.12 -29.43
N GLY A 613 -22.08 3.68 -28.47
CA GLY A 613 -21.73 3.64 -27.05
C GLY A 613 -22.09 2.30 -26.39
N SER A 614 -21.88 2.24 -25.08
CA SER A 614 -22.22 1.08 -24.27
C SER A 614 -23.73 0.97 -24.05
N SER A 615 -24.22 -0.25 -23.84
CA SER A 615 -25.59 -0.49 -23.39
C SER A 615 -25.72 -0.12 -21.91
N LEU A 616 -26.63 0.79 -21.58
CA LEU A 616 -26.94 1.22 -20.22
C LEU A 616 -28.25 0.58 -19.76
N SER A 617 -28.28 0.00 -18.56
CA SER A 617 -29.44 -0.74 -18.04
C SER A 617 -30.29 0.13 -17.12
N LEU A 618 -31.62 0.04 -17.19
CA LEU A 618 -32.47 0.72 -16.21
C LEU A 618 -32.49 -0.04 -14.90
N ALA A 619 -32.21 0.63 -13.78
CA ALA A 619 -32.31 0.02 -12.45
C ALA A 619 -33.78 -0.33 -12.14
N ALA A 620 -34.07 -1.62 -11.95
CA ALA A 620 -35.42 -2.09 -11.62
C ALA A 620 -35.89 -1.60 -10.24
N ASN A 621 -34.99 -1.62 -9.24
CA ASN A 621 -35.22 -1.12 -7.88
C ASN A 621 -34.07 -0.18 -7.47
N ALA A 622 -34.38 0.96 -6.87
CA ALA A 622 -33.38 1.92 -6.40
C ALA A 622 -32.66 1.44 -5.13
N VAL A 623 -33.34 0.62 -4.30
CA VAL A 623 -32.81 0.05 -3.06
C VAL A 623 -33.27 -1.39 -2.90
N THR A 624 -32.42 -2.22 -2.30
CA THR A 624 -32.76 -3.59 -1.90
C THR A 624 -32.39 -3.79 -0.43
N THR A 625 -33.11 -4.68 0.25
CA THR A 625 -32.93 -4.94 1.67
C THR A 625 -32.88 -6.44 1.96
N ALA A 626 -32.03 -6.82 2.91
CA ALA A 626 -31.89 -8.20 3.36
C ALA A 626 -31.49 -8.23 4.85
N ALA A 627 -31.66 -9.37 5.50
CA ALA A 627 -31.03 -9.62 6.80
C ALA A 627 -29.51 -9.52 6.66
N ASN A 628 -28.84 -8.90 7.62
CA ASN A 628 -27.37 -8.89 7.65
C ASN A 628 -26.85 -10.30 7.96
N SER A 629 -26.23 -10.94 6.96
CA SER A 629 -25.72 -12.31 7.05
C SER A 629 -24.49 -12.47 7.96
N ALA A 630 -23.84 -11.36 8.35
CA ALA A 630 -22.74 -11.38 9.31
C ALA A 630 -23.22 -11.59 10.76
N VAL A 631 -24.53 -11.46 11.03
CA VAL A 631 -25.12 -11.67 12.36
C VAL A 631 -25.91 -12.97 12.35
N GLY A 632 -25.47 -13.92 13.17
CA GLY A 632 -26.15 -15.21 13.37
C GLY A 632 -27.29 -15.14 14.39
N THR A 633 -27.67 -16.30 14.92
CA THR A 633 -28.64 -16.41 16.02
C THR A 633 -28.10 -15.74 17.28
N GLN A 634 -28.91 -14.88 17.89
CA GLN A 634 -28.56 -14.15 19.10
C GLN A 634 -29.22 -14.81 20.31
N THR A 635 -28.49 -15.01 21.40
CA THR A 635 -29.04 -15.53 22.67
C THR A 635 -28.89 -14.48 23.75
N PHE A 636 -29.99 -14.13 24.41
CA PHE A 636 -30.02 -13.15 25.49
C PHE A 636 -30.69 -13.71 26.75
N THR A 637 -30.18 -13.31 27.91
CA THR A 637 -30.87 -13.51 29.18
C THR A 637 -31.86 -12.38 29.45
N LYS A 638 -32.76 -12.62 30.40
CA LYS A 638 -33.60 -11.56 30.98
C LYS A 638 -32.70 -10.44 31.56
N ASN A 639 -33.21 -9.21 31.61
CA ASN A 639 -32.48 -8.00 32.04
C ASN A 639 -31.28 -7.59 31.16
N THR A 640 -31.14 -8.10 29.94
CA THR A 640 -30.07 -7.63 29.04
C THR A 640 -30.42 -6.26 28.48
N ALA A 641 -29.70 -5.22 28.89
CA ALA A 641 -29.87 -3.88 28.33
C ALA A 641 -29.19 -3.75 26.95
N ASN A 642 -29.80 -2.96 26.05
CA ASN A 642 -29.32 -2.61 24.72
C ASN A 642 -28.84 -3.85 23.92
N ALA A 643 -29.68 -4.89 23.91
CA ALA A 643 -29.48 -6.12 23.16
C ALA A 643 -29.72 -5.88 21.66
N LYS A 644 -28.81 -6.31 20.78
CA LYS A 644 -29.01 -6.26 19.33
C LYS A 644 -29.94 -7.38 18.89
N ILE A 645 -31.19 -7.03 18.62
CA ILE A 645 -32.28 -7.98 18.30
C ILE A 645 -32.62 -8.02 16.80
N GLY A 646 -31.93 -7.24 15.97
CA GLY A 646 -32.04 -7.27 14.52
C GLY A 646 -30.92 -6.49 13.83
N SER A 647 -30.58 -6.87 12.60
CA SER A 647 -29.57 -6.24 11.76
C SER A 647 -29.91 -6.45 10.27
N TYR A 648 -29.97 -5.36 9.51
CA TYR A 648 -30.43 -5.33 8.12
C TYR A 648 -29.42 -4.64 7.21
N ALA A 649 -29.15 -5.25 6.06
CA ALA A 649 -28.34 -4.68 5.00
C ALA A 649 -29.25 -3.95 4.01
N VAL A 650 -29.05 -2.63 3.86
CA VAL A 650 -29.76 -1.80 2.87
C VAL A 650 -28.76 -1.40 1.79
N THR A 651 -29.01 -1.82 0.55
CA THR A 651 -28.09 -1.65 -0.57
C THR A 651 -28.72 -0.79 -1.66
N ALA A 652 -28.07 0.31 -2.01
CA ALA A 652 -28.47 1.16 -3.12
C ALA A 652 -28.01 0.56 -4.46
N SER A 653 -28.79 0.79 -5.52
CA SER A 653 -28.35 0.46 -6.88
C SER A 653 -27.06 1.20 -7.23
N SER A 654 -26.26 0.66 -8.15
CA SER A 654 -25.12 1.40 -8.73
C SER A 654 -25.54 2.60 -9.58
N ALA A 655 -26.82 2.73 -9.93
CA ALA A 655 -27.36 3.85 -10.69
C ALA A 655 -27.36 5.17 -9.91
N GLU A 656 -27.68 5.13 -8.62
CA GLU A 656 -27.63 6.27 -7.71
C GLU A 656 -27.64 5.84 -6.24
N GLY A 657 -27.13 6.70 -5.36
CA GLY A 657 -27.30 6.54 -3.92
C GLY A 657 -28.72 6.90 -3.49
N VAL A 658 -29.15 6.43 -2.32
CA VAL A 658 -30.46 6.76 -1.75
C VAL A 658 -30.31 7.45 -0.40
N VAL A 659 -31.14 8.46 -0.15
CA VAL A 659 -31.21 9.17 1.13
C VAL A 659 -32.44 8.67 1.87
N ILE A 660 -32.25 7.98 2.98
CA ILE A 660 -33.31 7.37 3.78
C ILE A 660 -33.75 8.33 4.88
N SER A 661 -35.06 8.57 4.95
CA SER A 661 -35.69 9.48 5.91
C SER A 661 -36.44 8.76 7.01
N ASN A 662 -36.99 7.57 6.73
CA ASN A 662 -37.73 6.78 7.71
C ASN A 662 -37.36 5.31 7.60
N VAL A 663 -37.29 4.65 8.75
CA VAL A 663 -37.10 3.20 8.87
C VAL A 663 -38.22 2.65 9.73
N THR A 664 -38.97 1.68 9.22
CA THR A 664 -40.06 1.04 9.95
C THR A 664 -39.66 -0.38 10.31
N ILE A 665 -39.68 -0.68 11.60
CA ILE A 665 -39.37 -1.99 12.16
C ILE A 665 -40.66 -2.58 12.73
N GLN A 666 -41.05 -3.75 12.23
CA GLN A 666 -42.11 -4.55 12.83
C GLN A 666 -41.50 -5.47 13.89
N THR A 667 -42.08 -5.48 15.09
CA THR A 667 -41.69 -6.41 16.15
C THR A 667 -42.24 -7.81 15.89
N GLY A 668 -41.55 -8.84 16.37
CA GLY A 668 -42.01 -10.23 16.32
C GLY A 668 -43.15 -10.51 17.31
N ALA A 669 -43.65 -11.75 17.29
CA ALA A 669 -44.59 -12.22 18.29
C ALA A 669 -43.95 -12.21 19.71
N GLY A 670 -44.69 -11.76 20.71
CA GLY A 670 -44.26 -11.69 22.11
C GLY A 670 -43.32 -10.53 22.45
N ALA A 671 -43.14 -9.54 21.57
CA ALA A 671 -42.25 -8.42 21.84
C ALA A 671 -42.69 -7.53 23.01
N ASP A 672 -43.99 -7.44 23.25
CA ASP A 672 -44.64 -6.74 24.36
C ASP A 672 -44.28 -7.28 25.74
N VAL A 673 -44.03 -8.58 25.83
CA VAL A 673 -43.63 -9.24 27.09
C VAL A 673 -42.13 -9.44 27.20
N ASN A 674 -41.39 -9.32 26.09
CA ASN A 674 -39.97 -9.66 26.03
C ASN A 674 -39.04 -8.45 25.98
N TYR A 675 -39.48 -7.34 25.39
CA TYR A 675 -38.61 -6.21 25.07
C TYR A 675 -39.23 -4.87 25.47
N GLN A 676 -38.37 -3.88 25.73
CA GLN A 676 -38.71 -2.48 25.93
C GLN A 676 -37.63 -1.59 25.30
N ASN A 677 -37.85 -0.27 25.21
CA ASN A 677 -36.85 0.69 24.72
C ASN A 677 -36.27 0.36 23.32
N LEU A 678 -37.14 0.03 22.35
CA LEU A 678 -36.74 -0.28 20.97
C LEU A 678 -36.09 0.93 20.30
N ALA A 679 -34.88 0.75 19.77
CA ALA A 679 -34.09 1.79 19.13
C ALA A 679 -33.45 1.28 17.83
N VAL A 680 -33.27 2.17 16.86
CA VAL A 680 -32.54 1.88 15.62
C VAL A 680 -31.20 2.62 15.64
N LYS A 681 -30.13 1.98 15.19
CA LYS A 681 -28.81 2.60 15.02
C LYS A 681 -28.29 2.38 13.60
N ILE A 682 -27.66 3.42 13.06
CA ILE A 682 -26.92 3.39 11.80
C ILE A 682 -25.44 3.56 12.16
N GLY A 683 -24.67 2.49 12.03
CA GLY A 683 -23.35 2.42 12.65
C GLY A 683 -23.45 2.56 14.18
N SER A 684 -22.74 3.51 14.76
CA SER A 684 -22.79 3.80 16.21
C SER A 684 -23.87 4.81 16.62
N THR A 685 -24.52 5.48 15.66
CA THR A 685 -25.41 6.62 15.93
C THR A 685 -26.86 6.17 15.95
N GLN A 686 -27.62 6.61 16.95
CA GLN A 686 -29.05 6.34 17.03
C GLN A 686 -29.82 7.14 15.96
N PHE A 687 -30.76 6.47 15.30
CA PHE A 687 -31.64 7.04 14.29
C PHE A 687 -33.07 7.15 14.84
N GLY A 688 -33.52 8.38 15.05
CA GLY A 688 -34.80 8.67 15.68
C GLY A 688 -34.83 8.41 17.19
N THR A 689 -36.03 8.50 17.76
CA THR A 689 -36.26 8.29 19.20
C THR A 689 -36.61 6.84 19.52
N SER A 690 -36.21 6.36 20.69
CA SER A 690 -36.56 5.01 21.13
C SER A 690 -38.03 4.91 21.58
N TYR A 691 -38.64 3.75 21.40
CA TYR A 691 -39.98 3.44 21.90
C TYR A 691 -39.88 2.67 23.21
N SER A 692 -40.36 3.27 24.30
CA SER A 692 -40.22 2.69 25.65
C SER A 692 -41.09 1.46 25.89
N THR A 693 -42.29 1.42 25.31
CA THR A 693 -43.22 0.28 25.40
C THR A 693 -43.49 -0.32 24.03
N LEU A 694 -43.60 -1.64 23.98
CA LEU A 694 -43.76 -2.40 22.74
C LEU A 694 -45.04 -3.23 22.77
N SER A 695 -45.57 -3.48 21.59
CA SER A 695 -46.71 -4.34 21.29
C SER A 695 -46.25 -5.46 20.36
N ALA A 696 -46.84 -6.65 20.48
CA ALA A 696 -46.54 -7.75 19.57
C ALA A 696 -46.93 -7.41 18.12
N THR A 697 -46.13 -7.88 17.15
CA THR A 697 -46.45 -7.77 15.70
C THR A 697 -46.71 -6.35 15.17
N THR A 698 -46.23 -5.33 15.89
CA THR A 698 -46.55 -3.91 15.63
C THR A 698 -45.39 -3.22 14.91
N SER A 699 -45.72 -2.34 13.97
CA SER A 699 -44.73 -1.55 13.22
C SER A 699 -44.43 -0.22 13.91
N TYR A 700 -43.15 0.05 14.13
CA TYR A 700 -42.61 1.27 14.73
C TYR A 700 -41.76 2.02 13.70
N THR A 701 -42.10 3.27 13.42
CA THR A 701 -41.41 4.09 12.41
C THR A 701 -40.46 5.07 13.09
N PHE A 702 -39.19 4.94 12.78
CA PHE A 702 -38.12 5.81 13.25
C PHE A 702 -37.84 6.88 12.20
N SER A 703 -37.82 8.14 12.64
CA SER A 703 -37.48 9.32 11.84
C SER A 703 -36.41 10.12 12.57
N GLY A 704 -35.28 10.38 11.91
CA GLY A 704 -34.15 11.11 12.48
C GLY A 704 -33.42 11.93 11.42
N THR A 705 -32.17 12.31 11.69
CA THR A 705 -31.30 12.92 10.66
C THR A 705 -31.13 11.93 9.52
N GLN A 706 -31.53 12.32 8.31
CA GLN A 706 -31.48 11.46 7.12
C GLN A 706 -30.06 10.91 6.91
N PHE A 707 -29.96 9.67 6.46
CA PHE A 707 -28.67 9.04 6.15
C PHE A 707 -28.63 8.56 4.70
N THR A 708 -27.45 8.61 4.11
CA THR A 708 -27.23 8.22 2.73
C THR A 708 -26.71 6.78 2.66
N VAL A 709 -27.28 5.99 1.76
CA VAL A 709 -26.70 4.75 1.25
C VAL A 709 -26.06 5.11 -0.11
N PRO A 710 -24.73 5.20 -0.21
CA PRO A 710 -24.06 5.60 -1.46
C PRO A 710 -24.36 4.63 -2.60
N ALA A 711 -24.26 5.11 -3.85
CA ALA A 711 -24.53 4.30 -5.05
C ALA A 711 -23.67 3.03 -5.04
N GLY A 712 -24.31 1.86 -5.24
CA GLY A 712 -23.65 0.55 -5.26
C GLY A 712 -23.13 0.05 -3.91
N GLN A 713 -23.36 0.78 -2.81
CA GLN A 713 -22.88 0.43 -1.47
C GLN A 713 -24.03 -0.05 -0.56
N THR A 714 -23.64 -0.69 0.54
CA THR A 714 -24.54 -1.18 1.59
C THR A 714 -24.34 -0.42 2.89
N THR A 715 -25.44 0.00 3.52
CA THR A 715 -25.47 0.55 4.88
C THR A 715 -26.21 -0.42 5.80
N ILE A 716 -25.68 -0.64 7.01
CA ILE A 716 -26.29 -1.52 8.00
C ILE A 716 -27.20 -0.73 8.95
N ILE A 717 -28.40 -1.26 9.14
CA ILE A 717 -29.38 -0.81 10.12
C ILE A 717 -29.44 -1.85 11.24
N ASP A 718 -29.00 -1.49 12.43
CA ASP A 718 -29.09 -2.35 13.61
C ASP A 718 -30.27 -1.93 14.50
N VAL A 719 -30.97 -2.92 15.05
CA VAL A 719 -32.10 -2.73 15.96
C VAL A 719 -31.73 -3.25 17.34
N TYR A 720 -31.93 -2.39 18.34
CA TYR A 720 -31.62 -2.66 19.74
C TYR A 720 -32.89 -2.56 20.60
N ALA A 721 -32.95 -3.35 21.66
CA ALA A 721 -33.97 -3.23 22.72
C ALA A 721 -33.40 -3.74 24.05
N ASP A 722 -34.03 -3.37 25.16
CA ASP A 722 -33.76 -3.97 26.46
C ASP A 722 -34.63 -5.22 26.64
N VAL A 723 -34.05 -6.33 27.11
CA VAL A 723 -34.78 -7.55 27.45
C VAL A 723 -35.37 -7.40 28.85
N LEU A 724 -36.70 -7.53 28.97
CA LEU A 724 -37.44 -7.40 30.22
C LEU A 724 -36.98 -8.40 31.31
N SER A 725 -37.11 -8.02 32.58
CA SER A 725 -36.81 -8.87 33.74
C SER A 725 -37.71 -10.11 33.81
N ASN A 726 -38.95 -9.96 33.35
CA ASN A 726 -39.98 -10.98 33.28
C ASN A 726 -40.18 -11.55 31.87
N ALA A 727 -39.23 -11.34 30.95
CA ALA A 727 -39.34 -11.82 29.57
C ALA A 727 -39.71 -13.31 29.49
N ALA A 728 -40.63 -13.64 28.58
CA ALA A 728 -41.03 -15.00 28.25
C ALA A 728 -39.94 -15.69 27.41
N THR A 729 -40.04 -17.02 27.29
CA THR A 729 -39.15 -17.77 26.40
C THR A 729 -39.44 -17.44 24.94
N GLN A 730 -38.41 -17.12 24.16
CA GLN A 730 -38.51 -16.82 22.73
C GLN A 730 -37.50 -17.67 21.95
N ASN A 731 -37.88 -18.14 20.76
CA ASN A 731 -36.96 -18.67 19.76
C ASN A 731 -37.50 -18.37 18.36
N GLY A 732 -37.12 -17.22 17.78
CA GLY A 732 -37.61 -16.78 16.48
C GLY A 732 -37.14 -15.38 16.11
N ALA A 733 -37.53 -14.88 14.94
CA ALA A 733 -37.15 -13.53 14.53
C ALA A 733 -37.78 -12.47 15.44
N ALA A 734 -36.95 -11.68 16.13
CA ALA A 734 -37.46 -10.65 17.05
C ALA A 734 -37.97 -9.40 16.32
N THR A 735 -37.47 -9.14 15.11
CA THR A 735 -37.87 -8.00 14.29
C THR A 735 -37.91 -8.34 12.81
N THR A 736 -38.66 -7.55 12.04
CA THR A 736 -38.63 -7.49 10.57
C THR A 736 -38.50 -6.02 10.17
N LEU A 737 -37.57 -5.68 9.27
CA LEU A 737 -37.60 -4.38 8.62
C LEU A 737 -38.77 -4.40 7.65
N SER A 738 -39.88 -3.73 8.00
CA SER A 738 -41.11 -3.80 7.20
C SER A 738 -41.05 -2.90 5.99
N SER A 739 -40.42 -1.73 6.15
CA SER A 739 -40.19 -0.76 5.09
C SER A 739 -39.13 0.26 5.52
N CYS A 740 -38.55 0.95 4.54
CA CYS A 740 -37.93 2.25 4.73
C CYS A 740 -38.36 3.15 3.57
N THR A 741 -38.41 4.46 3.82
CA THR A 741 -38.75 5.46 2.80
C THR A 741 -37.68 6.53 2.70
N GLY A 742 -37.47 7.01 1.47
CA GLY A 742 -36.42 7.95 1.15
C GLY A 742 -36.56 8.51 -0.26
N THR A 743 -35.50 9.14 -0.74
CA THR A 743 -35.39 9.65 -2.10
C THR A 743 -34.08 9.21 -2.76
N GLY A 744 -34.08 9.07 -4.09
CA GLY A 744 -32.85 8.96 -4.85
C GLY A 744 -32.02 10.24 -4.70
N SER A 745 -30.71 10.10 -4.49
CA SER A 745 -29.82 11.25 -4.22
C SER A 745 -29.67 12.16 -5.43
N SER A 746 -29.89 11.63 -6.64
CA SER A 746 -29.77 12.37 -7.89
C SER A 746 -31.10 12.58 -8.59
N SER A 747 -31.99 11.59 -8.54
CA SER A 747 -33.30 11.65 -9.19
C SER A 747 -34.37 12.38 -8.37
N ASN A 748 -34.16 12.52 -7.05
CA ASN A 748 -35.19 12.94 -6.09
C ASN A 748 -36.48 12.11 -6.15
N SER A 749 -36.46 10.95 -6.82
CA SER A 749 -37.62 10.07 -6.93
C SER A 749 -37.84 9.35 -5.61
N SER A 750 -39.10 9.08 -5.28
CA SER A 750 -39.43 8.33 -4.05
C SER A 750 -38.87 6.91 -4.11
N VAL A 751 -38.29 6.48 -2.99
CA VAL A 751 -37.72 5.15 -2.82
C VAL A 751 -38.39 4.48 -1.63
N SER A 752 -38.77 3.22 -1.81
CA SER A 752 -39.26 2.35 -0.74
C SER A 752 -38.48 1.05 -0.70
N CYS A 753 -38.16 0.61 0.51
CA CYS A 753 -37.50 -0.66 0.75
C CYS A 753 -38.50 -1.80 0.83
N THR A 754 -38.08 -2.98 0.40
CA THR A 754 -38.81 -4.24 0.59
C THR A 754 -38.71 -4.72 2.04
N ALA A 755 -39.65 -5.56 2.47
CA ALA A 755 -39.60 -6.16 3.79
C ALA A 755 -38.46 -7.21 3.88
N ALA A 756 -37.76 -7.25 5.00
CA ALA A 756 -36.72 -8.25 5.28
C ALA A 756 -36.84 -8.75 6.73
N THR A 757 -36.97 -10.06 6.93
CA THR A 757 -37.04 -10.68 8.26
C THR A 757 -35.66 -10.67 8.93
N GLY A 758 -35.59 -10.31 10.21
CA GLY A 758 -34.35 -10.20 10.97
C GLY A 758 -33.82 -11.53 11.50
N GLN A 759 -32.84 -11.44 12.40
CA GLN A 759 -32.16 -12.60 13.00
C GLN A 759 -33.06 -13.32 14.01
N VAL A 760 -32.84 -14.64 14.15
CA VAL A 760 -33.43 -15.43 15.23
C VAL A 760 -32.83 -14.96 16.55
N VAL A 761 -33.69 -14.62 17.50
CA VAL A 761 -33.32 -14.30 18.86
C VAL A 761 -33.92 -15.34 19.79
N THR A 762 -33.08 -15.86 20.68
CA THR A 762 -33.46 -16.78 21.74
C THR A 762 -33.43 -16.04 23.08
N ILE A 763 -34.57 -15.95 23.75
CA ILE A 763 -34.67 -15.47 25.15
C ILE A 763 -35.05 -16.67 26.00
N GLY A 764 -34.29 -16.92 27.06
CA GLY A 764 -34.67 -17.90 28.07
C GLY A 764 -34.32 -19.34 27.72
N GLY A 765 -33.32 -19.85 28.44
CA GLY A 765 -33.17 -21.24 28.87
C GLY A 765 -32.72 -21.21 30.32
N SER A 766 -33.17 -22.15 31.15
CA SER A 766 -32.50 -22.35 32.45
C SER A 766 -31.08 -22.82 32.16
N PRO A 767 -30.04 -22.16 32.69
CA PRO A 767 -28.69 -22.66 32.50
C PRO A 767 -28.58 -24.08 33.09
N SER A 768 -27.67 -24.92 32.60
CA SER A 768 -27.46 -26.24 33.19
C SER A 768 -26.03 -26.42 33.67
N LEU A 769 -25.88 -27.02 34.84
CA LEU A 769 -24.61 -27.32 35.47
C LEU A 769 -24.42 -28.83 35.54
N THR A 770 -23.49 -29.37 34.77
CA THR A 770 -23.07 -30.76 34.86
C THR A 770 -22.01 -30.92 35.94
N ILE A 771 -22.19 -31.85 36.87
CA ILE A 771 -21.37 -32.01 38.08
C ILE A 771 -20.83 -33.43 38.12
N GLY A 772 -19.52 -33.57 38.00
CA GLY A 772 -18.83 -34.86 38.03
C GLY A 772 -17.63 -34.84 38.98
N ILE A 773 -16.94 -35.97 39.07
CA ILE A 773 -15.64 -36.04 39.75
C ILE A 773 -14.54 -35.53 38.81
N ASP A 774 -13.60 -34.74 39.36
CA ASP A 774 -12.43 -34.28 38.62
C ASP A 774 -11.36 -35.40 38.55
N SER A 775 -10.64 -35.51 37.44
CA SER A 775 -9.57 -36.51 37.29
C SER A 775 -8.41 -36.33 38.27
N GLY A 776 -8.23 -35.11 38.81
CA GLY A 776 -7.28 -34.78 39.87
C GLY A 776 -7.81 -34.99 41.29
N THR A 777 -8.94 -35.69 41.45
CA THR A 777 -9.45 -36.07 42.79
C THR A 777 -8.42 -36.89 43.57
N ALA A 778 -8.44 -36.76 44.91
CA ALA A 778 -7.50 -37.47 45.77
C ALA A 778 -7.57 -38.99 45.50
N PRO A 779 -6.43 -39.70 45.33
CA PRO A 779 -6.44 -41.14 45.16
C PRO A 779 -6.89 -41.83 46.45
N THR A 780 -7.31 -43.10 46.33
CA THR A 780 -7.60 -43.94 47.51
C THR A 780 -6.42 -43.89 48.48
N GLY A 781 -6.68 -43.43 49.70
CA GLY A 781 -5.63 -43.02 50.62
C GLY A 781 -5.89 -43.41 52.07
N GLN A 782 -4.82 -43.47 52.84
CA GLN A 782 -4.84 -43.68 54.28
C GLN A 782 -4.58 -42.34 54.97
N LEU A 783 -5.51 -41.90 55.82
CA LEU A 783 -5.46 -40.62 56.52
C LEU A 783 -5.26 -40.88 58.02
N VAL A 784 -4.30 -40.19 58.63
CA VAL A 784 -3.92 -40.42 60.02
C VAL A 784 -4.80 -39.58 60.95
N MET A 785 -5.28 -40.16 62.05
CA MET A 785 -6.04 -39.42 63.07
C MET A 785 -5.26 -38.20 63.59
N GLY A 786 -5.91 -37.03 63.60
CA GLY A 786 -5.30 -35.76 63.98
C GLY A 786 -4.61 -35.01 62.83
N SER A 787 -4.59 -35.56 61.61
CA SER A 787 -4.13 -34.83 60.42
C SER A 787 -5.13 -33.75 60.01
N THR A 788 -4.63 -32.62 59.49
CA THR A 788 -5.43 -31.48 59.05
C THR A 788 -5.24 -31.18 57.56
N GLY A 789 -6.25 -30.58 56.92
CA GLY A 789 -6.18 -30.12 55.54
C GLY A 789 -6.04 -31.24 54.50
N ASN A 790 -6.46 -32.46 54.81
CA ASN A 790 -6.35 -33.62 53.92
C ASN A 790 -7.22 -33.42 52.69
N SER A 791 -6.71 -33.67 51.48
CA SER A 791 -7.52 -33.66 50.25
C SER A 791 -8.41 -34.91 50.22
N LEU A 792 -9.72 -34.71 50.06
CA LEU A 792 -10.73 -35.77 50.20
C LEU A 792 -11.43 -36.11 48.89
N ALA A 793 -11.78 -35.09 48.08
CA ALA A 793 -12.38 -35.24 46.76
C ALA A 793 -12.24 -33.94 45.95
N SER A 794 -12.23 -34.01 44.62
CA SER A 794 -12.30 -32.83 43.75
C SER A 794 -13.50 -32.95 42.81
N PHE A 795 -14.40 -31.96 42.82
CA PHE A 795 -15.64 -31.96 42.03
C PHE A 795 -15.54 -30.95 40.88
N ARG A 796 -15.92 -31.35 39.67
CA ARG A 796 -15.93 -30.51 38.47
C ARG A 796 -17.34 -30.10 38.11
N PHE A 797 -17.57 -28.81 38.03
CA PHE A 797 -18.83 -28.16 37.66
C PHE A 797 -18.69 -27.57 36.25
N THR A 798 -19.58 -27.88 35.32
CA THR A 798 -19.49 -27.47 33.91
C THR A 798 -20.80 -26.85 33.44
N GLU A 799 -20.75 -25.62 32.93
CA GLU A 799 -21.89 -24.97 32.28
C GLU A 799 -21.94 -25.43 30.81
N THR A 800 -23.08 -25.98 30.36
CA THR A 800 -23.19 -26.64 29.05
C THR A 800 -24.21 -26.02 28.09
N THR A 801 -24.98 -25.01 28.52
CA THR A 801 -26.03 -24.39 27.70
C THR A 801 -25.58 -23.12 26.99
N ASN A 802 -24.45 -22.53 27.39
CA ASN A 802 -23.93 -21.27 26.86
C ASN A 802 -24.92 -20.09 26.98
N VAL A 803 -25.87 -20.16 27.92
CA VAL A 803 -26.89 -19.13 28.11
C VAL A 803 -26.32 -17.97 28.95
N GLU A 804 -25.72 -18.28 30.09
CA GLU A 804 -25.07 -17.33 31.00
C GLU A 804 -24.13 -18.05 31.97
N ASP A 805 -23.33 -17.28 32.71
CA ASP A 805 -22.54 -17.80 33.83
C ASP A 805 -23.48 -18.34 34.92
N VAL A 806 -23.07 -19.39 35.63
CA VAL A 806 -23.84 -20.00 36.72
C VAL A 806 -23.15 -19.75 38.04
N LYS A 807 -23.87 -19.20 39.02
CA LYS A 807 -23.38 -19.02 40.40
C LYS A 807 -23.95 -20.10 41.32
N ILE A 808 -23.09 -20.72 42.11
CA ILE A 808 -23.44 -21.72 43.12
C ILE A 808 -23.48 -21.03 44.48
N THR A 809 -24.62 -21.06 45.16
CA THR A 809 -24.82 -20.42 46.47
C THR A 809 -24.72 -21.41 47.62
N ASP A 810 -25.21 -22.63 47.41
CA ASP A 810 -25.26 -23.67 48.42
C ASP A 810 -24.88 -25.02 47.82
N LEU A 811 -24.14 -25.82 48.59
CA LEU A 811 -23.71 -27.16 48.20
C LEU A 811 -23.75 -28.08 49.43
N VAL A 812 -24.28 -29.28 49.26
CA VAL A 812 -24.22 -30.34 50.27
C VAL A 812 -23.33 -31.47 49.77
N ILE A 813 -22.34 -31.84 50.57
CA ILE A 813 -21.49 -33.01 50.31
C ILE A 813 -21.85 -34.10 51.31
N PHE A 814 -22.08 -35.30 50.79
CA PHE A 814 -22.35 -36.48 51.58
C PHE A 814 -21.07 -37.30 51.77
N GLN A 815 -20.75 -37.58 53.02
CA GLN A 815 -19.74 -38.56 53.41
C GLN A 815 -20.43 -39.91 53.60
N ARG A 816 -20.16 -40.86 52.71
CA ARG A 816 -20.61 -42.25 52.83
C ARG A 816 -19.56 -43.09 53.55
N VAL A 817 -19.96 -43.82 54.59
CA VAL A 817 -19.11 -44.70 55.41
C VAL A 817 -19.48 -46.17 55.14
N ALA A 818 -18.48 -47.03 54.90
CA ALA A 818 -18.73 -48.37 54.35
C ALA A 818 -19.38 -49.39 55.31
N THR A 819 -19.20 -49.25 56.63
CA THR A 819 -19.77 -50.17 57.63
C THR A 819 -20.47 -49.35 58.71
N ASN A 820 -21.80 -49.36 58.72
CA ASN A 820 -22.58 -48.78 59.81
C ASN A 820 -22.82 -49.84 60.89
N THR A 821 -21.85 -50.04 61.78
CA THR A 821 -22.23 -50.45 63.14
C THR A 821 -22.76 -49.18 63.82
N ALA A 822 -23.82 -49.28 64.64
CA ALA A 822 -24.61 -48.17 65.20
C ALA A 822 -23.85 -47.04 65.95
N ASN A 823 -22.51 -47.09 66.01
CA ASN A 823 -21.62 -46.17 66.71
C ASN A 823 -20.54 -45.54 65.79
N THR A 824 -20.63 -45.65 64.46
CA THR A 824 -19.58 -45.16 63.55
C THR A 824 -19.65 -43.64 63.43
N LYS A 825 -18.66 -42.92 63.97
CA LYS A 825 -18.62 -41.45 64.05
C LYS A 825 -18.20 -40.83 62.71
N SER A 826 -18.59 -39.57 62.49
CA SER A 826 -17.91 -38.79 61.48
C SER A 826 -16.47 -38.58 61.93
N SER A 827 -15.54 -39.27 61.27
CA SER A 827 -14.12 -39.11 61.53
C SER A 827 -13.56 -37.77 61.02
N PHE A 828 -14.38 -36.91 60.41
CA PHE A 828 -13.95 -35.70 59.75
C PHE A 828 -14.62 -34.44 60.29
N GLY A 829 -13.86 -33.34 60.33
CA GLY A 829 -14.33 -32.00 60.68
C GLY A 829 -13.60 -30.93 59.86
N ASN A 830 -14.04 -29.67 60.00
CA ASN A 830 -13.43 -28.53 59.29
C ASN A 830 -13.30 -28.77 57.77
N LEU A 831 -14.37 -29.27 57.16
CA LEU A 831 -14.38 -29.50 55.71
C LEU A 831 -14.46 -28.16 54.99
N THR A 832 -13.48 -27.87 54.14
CA THR A 832 -13.39 -26.62 53.37
C THR A 832 -13.21 -26.92 51.89
N LEU A 833 -13.98 -26.21 51.06
CA LEU A 833 -13.83 -26.24 49.60
C LEU A 833 -12.87 -25.16 49.13
N TYR A 834 -12.01 -25.51 48.18
CA TYR A 834 -11.01 -24.62 47.60
C TYR A 834 -11.18 -24.50 46.08
N ASP A 835 -11.08 -23.26 45.57
CA ASP A 835 -10.85 -22.95 44.15
C ASP A 835 -9.36 -22.60 43.99
N GLY A 836 -8.58 -23.53 43.43
CA GLY A 836 -7.12 -23.45 43.45
C GLY A 836 -6.57 -23.42 44.88
N ALA A 837 -5.89 -22.33 45.25
CA ALA A 837 -5.35 -22.13 46.60
C ALA A 837 -6.32 -21.38 47.55
N THR A 838 -7.44 -20.85 47.03
CA THR A 838 -8.36 -19.98 47.76
C THR A 838 -9.49 -20.78 48.37
N ALA A 839 -9.71 -20.67 49.68
CA ALA A 839 -10.88 -21.25 50.33
C ALA A 839 -12.15 -20.49 49.93
N VAL A 840 -13.16 -21.21 49.42
CA VAL A 840 -14.44 -20.62 48.99
C VAL A 840 -15.55 -20.81 50.03
N GLY A 841 -15.45 -21.82 50.89
CA GLY A 841 -16.39 -22.03 51.99
C GLY A 841 -16.02 -23.21 52.89
N THR A 842 -16.30 -23.10 54.17
CA THR A 842 -16.16 -24.17 55.17
C THR A 842 -17.56 -24.67 55.55
N ALA A 843 -17.71 -25.99 55.64
CA ALA A 843 -18.97 -26.63 55.98
C ALA A 843 -19.40 -26.35 57.42
N GLY A 844 -20.71 -26.42 57.64
CA GLY A 844 -21.27 -26.56 58.99
C GLY A 844 -20.93 -27.91 59.64
N SER A 845 -21.40 -28.10 60.87
CA SER A 845 -21.23 -29.35 61.63
C SER A 845 -21.82 -30.55 60.88
N ALA A 846 -21.17 -31.71 61.01
CA ALA A 846 -21.64 -32.97 60.43
C ALA A 846 -23.04 -33.33 60.96
N VAL A 847 -23.99 -33.55 60.05
CA VAL A 847 -25.36 -33.99 60.39
C VAL A 847 -25.55 -35.44 59.96
N ALA A 848 -25.92 -36.32 60.88
CA ALA A 848 -26.20 -37.71 60.56
C ALA A 848 -27.37 -37.81 59.56
N SER A 849 -27.22 -38.60 58.49
CA SER A 849 -28.28 -38.79 57.50
C SER A 849 -29.30 -39.82 58.01
N ALA A 850 -30.56 -39.41 58.18
CA ALA A 850 -31.61 -40.19 58.84
C ALA A 850 -32.28 -41.28 57.97
N ASN A 851 -31.98 -41.38 56.67
CA ASN A 851 -32.65 -42.32 55.77
C ASN A 851 -31.69 -43.37 55.18
N LEU A 852 -31.61 -44.52 55.83
CA LEU A 852 -30.95 -45.72 55.32
C LEU A 852 -31.68 -46.98 55.79
N VAL A 853 -32.84 -47.28 55.19
CA VAL A 853 -33.40 -48.63 55.19
C VAL A 853 -33.76 -48.97 53.75
N THR A 854 -32.79 -49.50 53.00
CA THR A 854 -32.93 -50.59 52.01
C THR A 854 -31.62 -50.71 51.21
N SER A 855 -30.82 -51.72 51.56
CA SER A 855 -29.82 -52.42 50.73
C SER A 855 -28.89 -51.60 49.80
N SER A 856 -27.59 -51.58 50.13
CA SER A 856 -26.39 -51.36 49.29
C SER A 856 -25.67 -50.00 49.30
N SER A 857 -26.24 -48.93 49.82
CA SER A 857 -25.53 -47.66 50.07
C SER A 857 -25.21 -47.52 51.57
N GLY A 858 -23.95 -47.26 51.94
CA GLY A 858 -23.53 -47.17 53.36
C GLY A 858 -24.03 -45.93 54.09
N ALA A 859 -24.12 -45.97 55.43
CA ALA A 859 -24.56 -44.82 56.23
C ALA A 859 -23.57 -43.67 56.22
N GLY A 860 -23.99 -42.45 56.58
CA GLY A 860 -23.14 -41.30 56.39
C GLY A 860 -23.59 -39.98 57.02
N TYR A 861 -22.84 -38.92 56.69
CA TYR A 861 -22.97 -37.58 57.24
C TYR A 861 -23.07 -36.52 56.14
N ASN A 862 -23.91 -35.53 56.34
CA ASN A 862 -24.08 -34.39 55.45
C ASN A 862 -23.26 -33.19 55.94
N TYR A 863 -22.63 -32.50 54.99
CA TYR A 863 -21.89 -31.26 55.19
C TYR A 863 -22.45 -30.20 54.26
N ALA A 864 -23.15 -29.21 54.83
CA ALA A 864 -23.71 -28.10 54.09
C ALA A 864 -22.70 -26.94 54.02
N PHE A 865 -22.50 -26.42 52.81
CA PHE A 865 -21.68 -25.26 52.50
C PHE A 865 -22.59 -24.13 52.03
N HIS A 866 -22.44 -22.96 52.65
CA HIS A 866 -23.08 -21.72 52.21
C HIS A 866 -22.00 -20.72 51.79
N PHE A 867 -22.02 -20.29 50.53
CA PHE A 867 -20.98 -19.43 49.96
C PHE A 867 -21.34 -17.95 50.15
N ALA A 868 -20.64 -17.26 51.05
CA ALA A 868 -20.83 -15.82 51.28
C ALA A 868 -20.57 -14.98 50.01
N THR A 869 -19.64 -15.44 49.18
CA THR A 869 -19.49 -15.00 47.79
C THR A 869 -19.77 -16.21 46.89
N PRO A 870 -20.85 -16.21 46.09
CA PRO A 870 -21.21 -17.34 45.25
C PRO A 870 -20.06 -17.78 44.33
N VAL A 871 -19.89 -19.08 44.15
CA VAL A 871 -18.88 -19.64 43.23
C VAL A 871 -19.41 -19.54 41.81
N VAL A 872 -18.77 -18.74 40.96
CA VAL A 872 -19.20 -18.52 39.56
C VAL A 872 -18.47 -19.47 38.61
N VAL A 873 -19.24 -20.20 37.81
CA VAL A 873 -18.81 -21.00 36.65
C VAL A 873 -19.18 -20.20 35.39
N ALA A 874 -18.19 -19.80 34.60
CA ALA A 874 -18.48 -19.03 33.39
C ALA A 874 -19.21 -19.87 32.34
N LYS A 875 -20.01 -19.24 31.48
CA LYS A 875 -20.73 -19.92 30.40
C LYS A 875 -19.78 -20.73 29.51
N SER A 876 -20.21 -21.91 29.07
CA SER A 876 -19.41 -22.85 28.28
C SER A 876 -18.04 -23.18 28.91
N SER A 877 -17.92 -23.19 30.24
CA SER A 877 -16.67 -23.47 30.95
C SER A 877 -16.85 -24.44 32.10
N SER A 878 -15.73 -24.94 32.64
CA SER A 878 -15.69 -25.78 33.83
C SER A 878 -14.95 -25.10 34.97
N LYS A 879 -15.35 -25.40 36.21
CA LYS A 879 -14.66 -25.03 37.45
C LYS A 879 -14.52 -26.25 38.36
N THR A 880 -13.36 -26.38 39.01
CA THR A 880 -13.07 -27.50 39.93
C THR A 880 -12.97 -26.98 41.36
N LEU A 881 -13.69 -27.63 42.28
CA LEU A 881 -13.59 -27.36 43.72
C LEU A 881 -12.98 -28.57 44.44
N VAL A 882 -11.93 -28.33 45.21
CA VAL A 882 -11.22 -29.36 45.99
C VAL A 882 -11.72 -29.34 47.43
N LEU A 883 -12.29 -30.45 47.89
CA LEU A 883 -12.68 -30.67 49.27
C LEU A 883 -11.46 -31.09 50.09
N LYS A 884 -11.16 -30.31 51.13
CA LYS A 884 -10.18 -30.66 52.16
C LYS A 884 -10.84 -30.77 53.52
N GLY A 885 -10.30 -31.57 54.43
CA GLY A 885 -10.81 -31.68 55.79
C GLY A 885 -9.85 -32.30 56.79
N ASP A 886 -10.18 -32.14 58.06
CA ASP A 886 -9.38 -32.60 59.18
C ASP A 886 -9.92 -33.96 59.66
N VAL A 887 -9.03 -34.87 60.05
CA VAL A 887 -9.40 -36.14 60.68
C VAL A 887 -9.33 -35.97 62.18
N ALA A 888 -10.38 -36.34 62.90
CA ALA A 888 -10.41 -36.25 64.36
C ALA A 888 -9.25 -37.03 65.00
N SER A 889 -8.64 -36.47 66.05
CA SER A 889 -7.53 -37.11 66.76
C SER A 889 -8.03 -38.32 67.56
N TYR A 890 -7.17 -39.31 67.76
CA TYR A 890 -7.51 -40.49 68.56
C TYR A 890 -7.97 -40.11 69.98
N VAL A 891 -7.29 -39.15 70.62
CA VAL A 891 -7.61 -38.65 71.97
C VAL A 891 -8.98 -38.00 72.08
N SER A 892 -9.50 -37.41 70.99
CA SER A 892 -10.85 -36.85 70.98
C SER A 892 -11.94 -37.92 70.99
N GLY A 893 -11.58 -39.18 70.70
CA GLY A 893 -12.50 -40.26 70.43
C GLY A 893 -13.39 -40.03 69.21
N GLY A 894 -13.16 -39.00 68.40
CA GLY A 894 -14.04 -38.58 67.30
C GLY A 894 -13.93 -39.42 66.02
N ALA A 895 -12.93 -40.29 65.90
CA ALA A 895 -12.71 -41.14 64.73
C ALA A 895 -12.69 -42.63 65.11
N THR A 896 -13.05 -43.48 64.14
CA THR A 896 -12.98 -44.94 64.26
C THR A 896 -11.81 -45.45 63.41
N ASP A 897 -10.98 -46.31 63.99
CA ASP A 897 -9.83 -46.88 63.27
C ASP A 897 -10.28 -47.83 62.16
N ASN A 898 -9.57 -47.80 61.03
CA ASN A 898 -9.88 -48.53 59.80
C ASN A 898 -11.26 -48.20 59.17
N ALA A 899 -11.92 -47.12 59.59
CA ALA A 899 -13.15 -46.68 58.95
C ALA A 899 -12.88 -46.09 57.57
N THR A 900 -13.61 -46.57 56.55
CA THR A 900 -13.49 -46.08 55.18
C THR A 900 -14.64 -45.14 54.82
N SER A 901 -14.32 -43.99 54.23
CA SER A 901 -15.28 -42.99 53.77
C SER A 901 -15.07 -42.64 52.30
N THR A 902 -16.16 -42.36 51.56
CA THR A 902 -16.13 -41.70 50.24
C THR A 902 -16.94 -40.42 50.31
N PHE A 903 -16.48 -39.35 49.66
CA PHE A 903 -17.21 -38.08 49.60
C PHE A 903 -17.85 -37.90 48.23
N LEU A 904 -19.14 -37.57 48.20
CA LEU A 904 -19.90 -37.42 46.97
C LEU A 904 -20.91 -36.29 47.04
N ILE A 905 -21.30 -35.79 45.87
CA ILE A 905 -22.48 -34.94 45.71
C ILE A 905 -23.64 -35.85 45.33
N GLY A 906 -24.46 -36.21 46.32
CA GLY A 906 -25.44 -37.28 46.19
C GLY A 906 -26.68 -36.95 45.36
N THR A 907 -27.48 -37.96 45.09
CA THR A 907 -28.85 -37.81 44.54
C THR A 907 -29.88 -37.79 45.68
N SER A 908 -31.15 -37.49 45.37
CA SER A 908 -32.25 -37.49 46.35
C SER A 908 -32.52 -38.86 47.01
N THR A 909 -31.96 -39.95 46.50
CA THR A 909 -32.04 -41.28 47.14
C THR A 909 -31.00 -41.48 48.25
N GLU A 910 -29.91 -40.69 48.25
CA GLU A 910 -28.88 -40.70 49.31
C GLU A 910 -29.14 -39.63 50.40
N TYR A 911 -30.06 -38.70 50.12
CA TYR A 911 -30.39 -37.56 50.98
C TYR A 911 -31.91 -37.34 51.05
N ALA A 912 -32.53 -37.53 52.22
CA ALA A 912 -33.98 -37.48 52.41
C ALA A 912 -34.57 -36.11 52.78
N ALA A 913 -33.81 -35.02 52.73
CA ALA A 913 -34.36 -33.70 53.04
C ALA A 913 -34.96 -33.02 51.81
N THR A 914 -35.98 -32.20 52.04
CA THR A 914 -36.71 -31.36 51.08
C THR A 914 -35.89 -30.19 50.50
N SER A 915 -34.56 -30.24 50.57
CA SER A 915 -33.63 -29.16 50.20
C SER A 915 -32.74 -29.57 49.02
N SER A 916 -32.53 -28.65 48.07
CA SER A 916 -31.65 -28.86 46.92
C SER A 916 -30.20 -29.12 47.36
N ILE A 917 -29.62 -30.25 46.93
CA ILE A 917 -28.21 -30.64 47.23
C ILE A 917 -27.22 -29.65 46.60
N VAL A 918 -27.59 -29.05 45.48
CA VAL A 918 -26.86 -27.98 44.82
C VAL A 918 -27.85 -26.87 44.50
N THR A 919 -27.63 -25.69 45.06
CA THR A 919 -28.39 -24.48 44.69
C THR A 919 -27.51 -23.66 43.76
N ALA A 920 -27.86 -23.67 42.48
CA ALA A 920 -27.17 -22.96 41.42
C ALA A 920 -28.18 -22.11 40.63
N LEU A 921 -27.77 -20.89 40.30
CA LEU A 921 -28.59 -19.89 39.64
C LEU A 921 -27.82 -19.29 38.46
N GLY A 922 -28.53 -18.83 37.42
CA GLY A 922 -27.96 -17.90 36.45
C GLY A 922 -27.39 -16.67 37.15
N ASN A 923 -26.18 -16.27 36.80
CA ASN A 923 -25.47 -15.19 37.47
C ASN A 923 -26.20 -13.85 37.29
N SER A 924 -26.72 -13.61 36.09
CA SER A 924 -27.44 -12.39 35.71
C SER A 924 -28.95 -12.52 35.89
N SER A 925 -29.53 -13.65 35.46
CA SER A 925 -30.98 -13.84 35.47
C SER A 925 -31.55 -14.23 36.83
N ASN A 926 -30.74 -14.79 37.73
CA ASN A 926 -31.17 -15.51 38.94
C ASN A 926 -32.15 -16.68 38.67
N ALA A 927 -32.26 -17.16 37.43
CA ALA A 927 -33.06 -18.34 37.12
C ALA A 927 -32.40 -19.60 37.69
N GLY A 928 -33.20 -20.55 38.19
CA GLY A 928 -32.70 -21.84 38.67
C GLY A 928 -31.93 -22.60 37.58
N ALA A 929 -30.72 -23.03 37.89
CA ALA A 929 -29.92 -23.87 37.01
C ALA A 929 -30.34 -25.34 37.13
N THR A 930 -30.41 -26.06 36.02
CA THR A 930 -30.64 -27.50 36.00
C THR A 930 -29.34 -28.22 36.35
N ASN A 931 -29.27 -28.89 37.51
CA ASN A 931 -28.09 -29.62 37.93
C ASN A 931 -28.13 -31.06 37.42
N VAL A 932 -27.12 -31.47 36.64
CA VAL A 932 -26.99 -32.83 36.07
C VAL A 932 -25.79 -33.52 36.72
N LEU A 933 -26.03 -34.58 37.51
CA LEU A 933 -24.95 -35.32 38.17
C LEU A 933 -24.38 -36.42 37.26
N SER A 934 -23.06 -36.49 37.14
CA SER A 934 -22.32 -37.45 36.31
C SER A 934 -21.35 -38.30 37.16
N SER A 935 -21.91 -39.04 38.13
CA SER A 935 -21.17 -39.86 39.10
C SER A 935 -20.09 -39.07 39.89
N PRO A 936 -20.48 -38.01 40.63
CA PRO A 936 -19.56 -37.20 41.42
C PRO A 936 -19.17 -37.90 42.73
N VAL A 937 -18.48 -39.05 42.63
CA VAL A 937 -18.07 -39.88 43.78
C VAL A 937 -16.54 -39.89 43.88
N GLY A 938 -16.02 -39.40 45.00
CA GLY A 938 -14.59 -39.44 45.31
C GLY A 938 -14.09 -40.85 45.66
N ASN A 939 -12.77 -41.00 45.68
CA ASN A 939 -12.13 -42.26 46.03
C ASN A 939 -12.26 -42.57 47.54
N THR A 940 -11.93 -43.80 47.92
CA THR A 940 -12.05 -44.26 49.31
C THR A 940 -10.92 -43.72 50.18
N GLN A 941 -11.26 -43.05 51.27
CA GLN A 941 -10.34 -42.60 52.30
C GLN A 941 -10.48 -43.48 53.55
N THR A 942 -9.38 -44.09 53.98
CA THR A 942 -9.33 -44.94 55.18
C THR A 942 -8.71 -44.17 56.34
N VAL A 943 -9.41 -44.06 57.46
CA VAL A 943 -8.88 -43.42 58.67
C VAL A 943 -8.09 -44.42 59.48
N LEU A 944 -6.84 -44.08 59.81
CA LEU A 944 -5.93 -44.90 60.62
C LEU A 944 -5.48 -44.16 61.87
N ARG A 945 -5.35 -44.88 62.98
CA ARG A 945 -4.79 -44.34 64.23
C ARG A 945 -3.34 -43.88 64.07
N SER A 946 -2.52 -44.72 63.45
CA SER A 946 -1.17 -44.39 63.00
C SER A 946 -0.91 -45.02 61.63
N ALA A 947 0.04 -44.49 60.89
CA ALA A 947 0.41 -45.02 59.58
C ALA A 947 1.91 -45.29 59.53
N MET A 948 2.28 -46.24 58.66
CA MET A 948 3.67 -46.52 58.34
C MET A 948 3.98 -45.98 56.96
N THR A 949 5.06 -45.22 56.83
CA THR A 949 5.64 -44.90 55.53
C THR A 949 6.80 -45.84 55.25
N MET A 950 7.00 -46.15 53.97
CA MET A 950 8.13 -46.90 53.46
C MET A 950 8.85 -46.04 52.43
N SER A 951 10.17 -45.95 52.56
CA SER A 951 11.05 -45.44 51.51
C SER A 951 12.14 -46.46 51.23
N VAL A 952 12.66 -46.44 50.00
CA VAL A 952 13.72 -47.33 49.55
C VAL A 952 14.82 -46.52 48.89
N ALA A 953 16.07 -46.97 48.98
CA ALA A 953 17.19 -46.33 48.30
C ALA A 953 18.19 -47.38 47.80
N GLY A 954 18.67 -47.21 46.57
CA GLY A 954 19.73 -48.06 46.03
C GLY A 954 21.07 -47.78 46.69
N LEU A 955 21.86 -48.82 46.94
CA LEU A 955 23.23 -48.72 47.45
C LEU A 955 24.21 -49.27 46.41
N GLY A 956 25.43 -48.71 46.38
CA GLY A 956 26.53 -49.15 45.50
C GLY A 956 26.30 -48.90 44.01
N SER A 957 27.21 -49.43 43.16
CA SER A 957 27.09 -49.27 41.70
C SER A 957 25.92 -50.07 41.15
N THR A 958 25.18 -49.49 40.20
CA THR A 958 24.09 -50.14 39.45
C THR A 958 24.56 -50.76 38.14
N SER A 959 25.80 -50.50 37.71
CA SER A 959 26.40 -51.08 36.50
C SER A 959 27.84 -51.51 36.75
N GLY A 960 28.26 -52.64 36.19
CA GLY A 960 29.59 -53.21 36.41
C GLY A 960 29.88 -53.54 37.88
N ARG A 961 28.83 -53.79 38.68
CA ARG A 961 28.97 -54.07 40.12
C ARG A 961 29.79 -55.34 40.32
N ALA A 962 30.78 -55.31 41.22
CA ALA A 962 31.54 -56.50 41.59
C ALA A 962 30.68 -57.44 42.43
N LYS A 963 30.79 -58.75 42.18
CA LYS A 963 30.10 -59.79 42.97
C LYS A 963 30.83 -60.02 44.29
N THR A 964 30.12 -60.00 45.41
CA THR A 964 30.68 -60.22 46.76
C THR A 964 29.76 -61.12 47.59
N SER A 965 30.30 -61.78 48.62
CA SER A 965 29.50 -62.60 49.54
C SER A 965 28.66 -61.76 50.51
N ILE A 966 28.98 -60.47 50.63
CA ILE A 966 28.25 -59.46 51.39
C ILE A 966 27.99 -58.31 50.44
N ASP A 967 26.80 -58.26 49.86
CA ASP A 967 26.43 -57.25 48.88
C ASP A 967 25.13 -56.54 49.28
N ASP A 968 25.26 -55.33 49.84
CA ASP A 968 24.12 -54.50 50.21
C ASP A 968 23.61 -53.72 48.99
N ILE A 969 22.49 -54.18 48.44
CA ILE A 969 21.92 -53.70 47.17
C ILE A 969 21.12 -52.41 47.34
N GLY A 970 20.53 -52.21 48.52
CA GLY A 970 19.77 -51.02 48.85
C GLY A 970 19.32 -51.02 50.30
N THR A 971 18.67 -49.95 50.71
CA THR A 971 18.01 -49.82 52.01
C THR A 971 16.50 -49.76 51.84
N ILE A 972 15.80 -50.23 52.87
CA ILE A 972 14.36 -50.04 53.06
C ILE A 972 14.19 -49.40 54.45
N THR A 973 13.61 -48.21 54.48
CA THR A 973 13.32 -47.47 55.70
C THR A 973 11.82 -47.45 55.96
N PHE A 974 11.42 -47.92 57.14
CA PHE A 974 10.06 -47.84 57.63
C PHE A 974 9.97 -46.78 58.72
N ALA A 975 9.00 -45.90 58.66
CA ALA A 975 8.79 -44.87 59.68
C ALA A 975 7.34 -44.86 60.18
N ALA A 976 7.16 -44.77 61.50
CA ALA A 976 5.87 -44.53 62.11
C ALA A 976 5.50 -43.05 61.99
N SER A 977 4.21 -42.76 61.77
CA SER A 977 3.74 -41.37 61.86
C SER A 977 3.89 -40.82 63.29
N ASN A 978 3.88 -39.50 63.43
CA ASN A 978 3.91 -38.85 64.74
C ASN A 978 2.63 -39.09 65.57
N ALA A 979 1.57 -39.66 64.98
CA ALA A 979 0.30 -39.85 65.66
C ALA A 979 0.28 -41.04 66.62
N GLY A 980 1.20 -42.02 66.46
CA GLY A 980 1.27 -43.17 67.34
C GLY A 980 2.25 -44.23 66.86
N SER A 981 2.55 -45.18 67.73
CA SER A 981 3.42 -46.31 67.41
C SER A 981 2.74 -47.28 66.43
N VAL A 982 3.54 -47.91 65.57
CA VAL A 982 3.11 -49.01 64.69
C VAL A 982 3.98 -50.24 64.96
N SER A 983 3.51 -51.43 64.60
CA SER A 983 4.33 -52.63 64.60
C SER A 983 4.49 -53.19 63.20
N LEU A 984 5.73 -53.36 62.74
CA LEU A 984 6.05 -54.00 61.46
C LEU A 984 6.04 -55.52 61.62
N ASN A 985 5.18 -56.23 60.89
CA ASN A 985 5.01 -57.67 61.03
C ASN A 985 5.72 -58.44 59.92
N GLN A 986 5.62 -57.97 58.68
CA GLN A 986 6.16 -58.67 57.52
C GLN A 986 6.66 -57.70 56.45
N VAL A 987 7.73 -58.10 55.77
CA VAL A 987 8.23 -57.47 54.54
C VAL A 987 8.48 -58.57 53.52
N LYS A 988 7.94 -58.42 52.31
CA LYS A 988 8.13 -59.33 51.19
C LYS A 988 8.82 -58.60 50.04
N LEU A 989 9.93 -59.17 49.59
CA LEU A 989 10.72 -58.68 48.47
C LEU A 989 10.47 -59.57 47.25
N THR A 990 10.27 -58.94 46.10
CA THR A 990 10.22 -59.59 44.80
C THR A 990 11.52 -59.28 44.06
N ILE A 991 12.18 -60.33 43.57
CA ILE A 991 13.46 -60.24 42.88
C ILE A 991 13.30 -60.73 41.45
N THR A 992 13.70 -59.92 40.47
CA THR A 992 13.65 -60.23 39.04
C THR A 992 14.99 -59.92 38.36
N GLY A 993 15.19 -60.36 37.11
CA GLY A 993 16.41 -60.08 36.33
C GLY A 993 16.90 -61.28 35.53
N SER A 994 18.15 -61.24 35.04
CA SER A 994 18.81 -62.40 34.40
C SER A 994 19.52 -63.34 35.37
N LEU A 995 19.71 -62.93 36.63
CA LEU A 995 20.26 -63.72 37.73
C LEU A 995 19.32 -64.70 38.46
N PRO A 996 18.00 -64.48 38.60
CA PRO A 996 17.13 -65.30 39.45
C PRO A 996 16.74 -66.62 38.78
N THR A 997 17.72 -67.51 38.59
CA THR A 997 17.44 -68.95 38.47
C THR A 997 17.30 -69.54 39.86
N SER A 998 16.53 -70.62 40.02
CA SER A 998 16.42 -71.33 41.32
C SER A 998 17.79 -71.76 41.87
N THR A 999 18.85 -71.79 41.06
CA THR A 999 20.22 -72.15 41.46
C THR A 999 21.09 -70.97 41.93
N PHE A 1000 20.75 -69.70 41.62
CA PHE A 1000 21.56 -68.53 42.01
C PHE A 1000 21.24 -68.03 43.43
N LEU A 1001 20.01 -68.23 43.91
CA LEU A 1001 19.57 -67.85 45.26
C LEU A 1001 19.07 -69.06 46.06
N SER A 1002 19.49 -70.28 45.71
CA SER A 1002 19.25 -71.45 46.56
C SER A 1002 20.39 -72.47 46.47
N ASN A 1003 20.75 -73.01 47.62
CA ASN A 1003 21.39 -74.32 47.72
C ASN A 1003 20.48 -75.23 48.54
N ASN A 1004 20.08 -76.36 47.94
CA ASN A 1004 19.65 -77.58 48.61
C ASN A 1004 18.81 -77.42 49.92
N GLY A 1005 17.68 -76.72 49.84
CA GLY A 1005 16.72 -76.63 50.96
C GLY A 1005 17.03 -75.58 52.04
N ALA A 1006 18.02 -74.70 51.84
CA ALA A 1006 18.28 -73.55 52.72
C ALA A 1006 18.45 -72.25 51.91
N ALA A 1007 17.41 -71.83 51.17
CA ALA A 1007 17.39 -70.55 50.43
C ALA A 1007 17.40 -69.29 51.35
N ALA A 1008 17.44 -69.46 52.67
CA ALA A 1008 17.36 -68.39 53.66
C ALA A 1008 18.68 -67.62 53.85
N ASP A 1009 19.81 -68.11 53.32
CA ASP A 1009 21.12 -67.51 53.57
C ASP A 1009 21.57 -66.47 52.55
N ASP A 1010 21.01 -66.46 51.34
CA ASP A 1010 21.50 -65.64 50.22
C ASP A 1010 20.81 -64.28 50.07
N VAL A 1011 19.61 -64.08 50.66
CA VAL A 1011 18.93 -62.78 50.71
C VAL A 1011 18.50 -62.49 52.13
N LYS A 1012 18.97 -61.36 52.67
CA LYS A 1012 18.83 -60.98 54.07
C LYS A 1012 18.33 -59.55 54.20
N LEU A 1013 17.40 -59.32 55.12
CA LEU A 1013 17.22 -57.99 55.69
C LEU A 1013 18.21 -57.84 56.84
N PHE A 1014 19.21 -56.99 56.64
CA PHE A 1014 20.28 -56.73 57.58
C PHE A 1014 20.02 -55.43 58.32
N ASP A 1015 20.13 -55.44 59.64
CA ASP A 1015 20.04 -54.24 60.46
C ASP A 1015 21.44 -53.64 60.67
N PRO A 1016 21.80 -52.55 59.97
CA PRO A 1016 23.13 -51.95 60.09
C PRO A 1016 23.40 -51.36 61.48
N SER A 1017 22.37 -51.07 62.27
CA SER A 1017 22.52 -50.45 63.61
C SER A 1017 22.91 -51.45 64.69
N THR A 1018 22.49 -52.71 64.57
CA THR A 1018 22.78 -53.78 65.53
C THR A 1018 23.80 -54.80 65.00
N GLY A 1019 24.09 -54.77 63.70
CA GLY A 1019 24.92 -55.76 63.04
C GLY A 1019 24.25 -57.12 62.89
N ALA A 1020 22.95 -57.22 63.20
CA ALA A 1020 22.19 -58.47 63.16
C ALA A 1020 21.43 -58.64 61.84
N VAL A 1021 21.33 -59.88 61.37
CA VAL A 1021 20.34 -60.26 60.35
C VAL A 1021 19.00 -60.40 61.07
N VAL A 1022 17.93 -59.83 60.50
CA VAL A 1022 16.59 -59.98 61.06
C VAL A 1022 16.22 -61.47 61.06
N GLN A 1023 16.16 -62.08 62.26
CA GLN A 1023 15.82 -63.48 62.47
C GLN A 1023 14.34 -63.70 62.16
N GLY A 1024 14.05 -64.34 61.03
CA GLY A 1024 12.73 -64.77 60.61
C GLY A 1024 12.91 -65.71 59.44
N THR A 1025 12.33 -66.91 59.53
CA THR A 1025 12.42 -67.95 58.49
C THR A 1025 12.06 -67.32 57.14
N ALA A 1026 13.04 -67.19 56.23
CA ALA A 1026 12.71 -67.04 54.83
C ALA A 1026 12.10 -68.38 54.41
N THR A 1027 10.78 -68.53 54.54
CA THR A 1027 10.07 -69.60 53.84
C THR A 1027 10.35 -69.34 52.37
N SER A 1028 11.14 -70.22 51.75
CA SER A 1028 11.52 -70.12 50.35
C SER A 1028 10.28 -69.82 49.49
N GLY A 1029 10.15 -68.58 49.03
CA GLY A 1029 9.16 -68.26 48.01
C GLY A 1029 9.66 -68.84 46.70
N ALA A 1030 8.84 -69.67 46.08
CA ALA A 1030 9.19 -70.37 44.85
C ALA A 1030 9.76 -69.40 43.82
N CYS A 1031 11.02 -69.61 43.41
CA CYS A 1031 11.50 -69.03 42.17
C CYS A 1031 10.70 -69.71 41.05
N THR A 1032 9.93 -68.92 40.31
CA THR A 1032 9.14 -69.43 39.19
C THR A 1032 10.03 -69.57 37.95
N SER A 1033 9.66 -70.45 37.00
CA SER A 1033 10.42 -70.76 35.78
C SER A 1033 10.67 -69.55 34.84
N GLY A 1034 10.18 -68.36 35.19
CA GLY A 1034 10.33 -67.11 34.45
C GLY A 1034 11.29 -66.08 35.06
N GLY A 1035 12.14 -66.45 36.02
CA GLY A 1035 13.15 -65.53 36.56
C GLY A 1035 12.61 -64.53 37.60
N THR A 1036 11.65 -64.95 38.42
CA THR A 1036 11.12 -64.16 39.54
C THR A 1036 11.15 -64.99 40.82
N CYS A 1037 11.80 -64.48 41.87
CA CYS A 1037 11.87 -65.07 43.20
C CYS A 1037 11.20 -64.13 44.22
N THR A 1038 10.60 -64.69 45.28
CA THR A 1038 10.00 -63.89 46.36
C THR A 1038 10.54 -64.31 47.71
N PHE A 1039 10.83 -63.34 48.58
CA PHE A 1039 11.40 -63.56 49.90
C PHE A 1039 10.57 -62.83 50.93
N THR A 1040 9.97 -63.56 51.86
CA THR A 1040 9.13 -63.00 52.93
C THR A 1040 9.89 -63.07 54.25
N PHE A 1041 10.03 -61.91 54.89
CA PHE A 1041 10.69 -61.72 56.17
C PHE A 1041 9.64 -61.37 57.21
N THR A 1042 9.49 -62.22 58.23
CA THR A 1042 8.70 -61.90 59.44
C THR A 1042 9.59 -61.13 60.39
N ILE A 1043 9.16 -59.95 60.84
CA ILE A 1043 9.97 -59.04 61.65
C ILE A 1043 9.42 -59.02 63.09
N GLY A 1044 10.23 -59.48 64.05
CA GLY A 1044 9.87 -59.58 65.48
C GLY A 1044 9.49 -60.99 65.95
N THR A 1045 9.29 -61.17 67.26
CA THR A 1045 8.90 -62.46 67.86
C THR A 1045 7.43 -62.47 68.27
N GLY A 1046 6.64 -63.41 67.74
CA GLY A 1046 5.22 -63.57 68.07
C GLY A 1046 4.29 -62.63 67.27
N THR A 1047 3.04 -62.48 67.73
CA THR A 1047 1.99 -61.69 67.06
C THR A 1047 2.18 -60.16 67.17
N SER A 1048 3.18 -59.69 67.90
CA SER A 1048 3.36 -58.27 68.24
C SER A 1048 4.31 -57.49 67.33
N GLY A 1049 5.02 -58.12 66.37
CA GLY A 1049 5.91 -57.49 65.37
C GLY A 1049 7.07 -56.64 65.92
N TYR A 1050 7.78 -55.89 65.07
CA TYR A 1050 8.78 -54.89 65.48
C TYR A 1050 8.14 -53.51 65.69
N VAL A 1051 8.14 -53.06 66.94
CA VAL A 1051 7.51 -51.80 67.33
C VAL A 1051 8.37 -50.60 66.96
N LEU A 1052 7.79 -49.68 66.19
CA LEU A 1052 8.30 -48.33 65.94
C LEU A 1052 7.50 -47.36 66.79
N SER A 1053 8.16 -46.66 67.72
CA SER A 1053 7.56 -45.56 68.47
C SER A 1053 7.10 -44.43 67.53
N ALA A 1054 6.15 -43.60 67.97
CA ALA A 1054 5.68 -42.46 67.19
C ALA A 1054 6.84 -41.59 66.67
N GLY A 1055 6.85 -41.31 65.36
CA GLY A 1055 7.91 -40.55 64.69
C GLY A 1055 9.26 -41.27 64.53
N ALA A 1056 9.42 -42.47 65.07
CA ALA A 1056 10.65 -43.25 64.91
C ALA A 1056 10.70 -43.93 63.54
N SER A 1057 11.92 -44.18 63.05
CA SER A 1057 12.17 -44.94 61.83
C SER A 1057 13.17 -46.08 62.06
N LYS A 1058 13.09 -47.12 61.24
CA LYS A 1058 14.03 -48.23 61.19
C LYS A 1058 14.43 -48.50 59.74
N THR A 1059 15.73 -48.59 59.51
CA THR A 1059 16.30 -48.88 58.19
C THR A 1059 16.92 -50.27 58.20
N PHE A 1060 16.62 -51.05 57.16
CA PHE A 1060 17.23 -52.34 56.88
C PHE A 1060 17.99 -52.27 55.55
N ASN A 1061 19.17 -52.87 55.47
CA ASN A 1061 19.84 -53.12 54.20
C ASN A 1061 19.27 -54.40 53.59
N VAL A 1062 18.94 -54.37 52.30
CA VAL A 1062 18.72 -55.56 51.51
C VAL A 1062 20.09 -56.10 51.11
N ARG A 1063 20.53 -57.13 51.81
CA ARG A 1063 21.78 -57.82 51.55
C ARG A 1063 21.52 -59.04 50.69
N VAL A 1064 22.32 -59.20 49.64
CA VAL A 1064 22.37 -60.43 48.85
C VAL A 1064 23.78 -61.01 48.87
N ASN A 1065 23.89 -62.31 48.68
CA ASN A 1065 25.15 -62.98 48.38
C ASN A 1065 25.30 -63.05 46.85
N SER A 1066 25.85 -62.00 46.24
CA SER A 1066 25.96 -61.93 44.77
C SER A 1066 27.09 -62.80 44.19
N PHE A 1067 27.96 -63.34 45.06
CA PHE A 1067 29.06 -64.23 44.70
C PHE A 1067 28.69 -65.72 44.73
N ALA A 1068 27.71 -66.13 45.54
CA ALA A 1068 27.34 -67.54 45.63
C ALA A 1068 26.74 -68.07 44.31
N HIS A 1069 27.21 -69.24 43.90
CA HIS A 1069 26.58 -70.09 42.88
C HIS A 1069 26.34 -69.43 41.51
N THR A 1070 27.42 -68.95 40.87
CA THR A 1070 27.39 -68.66 39.42
C THR A 1070 26.97 -69.91 38.64
N PRO A 1071 25.89 -69.86 37.84
CA PRO A 1071 25.50 -70.99 37.02
C PRO A 1071 26.63 -71.38 36.06
N ALA A 1072 26.84 -72.69 35.86
CA ALA A 1072 27.73 -73.18 34.82
C ALA A 1072 27.25 -72.64 33.45
N GLY A 1073 28.07 -71.80 32.79
CA GLY A 1073 27.73 -71.13 31.52
C GLY A 1073 27.47 -69.62 31.61
N ALA A 1074 27.63 -68.99 32.78
CA ALA A 1074 27.46 -67.55 32.97
C ALA A 1074 28.75 -66.71 32.78
N ASN A 1075 29.86 -67.32 32.35
CA ASN A 1075 31.13 -66.62 32.14
C ASN A 1075 31.04 -65.68 30.92
N GLY A 1076 31.47 -64.44 31.08
CA GLY A 1076 31.44 -63.43 30.01
C GLY A 1076 30.10 -62.72 29.78
N VAL A 1077 29.04 -63.02 30.54
CA VAL A 1077 27.72 -62.36 30.40
C VAL A 1077 27.39 -61.47 31.60
N SER A 1078 27.09 -60.19 31.34
CA SER A 1078 26.60 -59.25 32.37
C SER A 1078 25.24 -59.70 32.90
N GLN A 1079 25.09 -59.67 34.22
CA GLN A 1079 24.00 -60.31 34.95
C GLN A 1079 23.21 -59.25 35.73
N THR A 1080 21.87 -59.28 35.68
CA THR A 1080 21.01 -58.23 36.27
C THR A 1080 20.13 -58.76 37.41
N LEU A 1081 19.91 -57.90 38.40
CA LEU A 1081 19.09 -58.15 39.58
C LEU A 1081 18.31 -56.88 39.92
N ALA A 1082 16.98 -56.96 39.95
CA ALA A 1082 16.11 -55.90 40.43
C ALA A 1082 15.34 -56.40 41.66
N VAL A 1083 15.36 -55.60 42.74
CA VAL A 1083 14.63 -55.90 43.98
C VAL A 1083 13.51 -54.90 44.15
N THR A 1084 12.30 -55.38 44.39
CA THR A 1084 11.10 -54.55 44.54
C THR A 1084 10.24 -54.99 45.73
N VAL A 1085 9.51 -54.04 46.32
CA VAL A 1085 8.28 -54.31 47.07
C VAL A 1085 7.14 -54.07 46.10
N ASN A 1086 6.43 -55.12 45.68
CA ASN A 1086 5.65 -55.08 44.44
C ASN A 1086 4.17 -54.70 44.67
N ALA A 1087 3.58 -55.17 45.78
CA ALA A 1087 2.17 -54.96 46.10
C ALA A 1087 1.98 -54.35 47.50
N THR A 1088 0.82 -53.76 47.75
CA THR A 1088 0.49 -53.13 49.05
C THR A 1088 0.51 -54.14 50.19
N THR A 1089 0.18 -55.39 49.88
CA THR A 1089 0.19 -56.55 50.78
C THR A 1089 1.59 -57.10 51.07
N ASP A 1090 2.62 -56.69 50.31
CA ASP A 1090 3.97 -57.20 50.52
C ASP A 1090 4.59 -56.65 51.82
N VAL A 1091 4.04 -55.58 52.39
CA VAL A 1091 4.41 -55.13 53.74
C VAL A 1091 3.14 -55.03 54.55
N THR A 1092 3.11 -55.74 55.68
CA THR A 1092 2.00 -55.69 56.63
C THR A 1092 2.49 -55.17 57.98
N TYR A 1093 1.70 -54.27 58.55
CA TYR A 1093 1.97 -53.70 59.85
C TYR A 1093 0.66 -53.54 60.64
N VAL A 1094 0.76 -53.52 61.96
CA VAL A 1094 -0.38 -53.20 62.84
C VAL A 1094 -0.29 -51.73 63.24
N ASN A 1095 -1.40 -51.00 63.11
CA ASN A 1095 -1.51 -49.56 63.34
C ASN A 1095 -1.88 -49.17 64.79
N ALA A 1096 -2.02 -50.14 65.69
CA ALA A 1096 -2.30 -49.97 67.12
C ALA A 1096 -1.76 -51.14 67.96
N LEU A 1097 -1.20 -50.86 69.14
CA LEU A 1097 -0.55 -51.88 70.00
C LEU A 1097 -1.41 -52.33 71.20
N ASP A 1098 -2.62 -51.80 71.36
CA ASP A 1098 -3.50 -51.99 72.53
C ASP A 1098 -4.53 -53.14 72.38
N GLY A 1099 -4.24 -54.12 71.52
CA GLY A 1099 -5.11 -55.28 71.29
C GLY A 1099 -6.31 -55.04 70.35
N SER A 1100 -6.52 -53.80 69.88
CA SER A 1100 -7.54 -53.45 68.88
C SER A 1100 -7.00 -53.30 67.44
N GLY A 1101 -5.70 -53.55 67.24
CA GLY A 1101 -5.02 -53.29 65.97
C GLY A 1101 -5.35 -54.32 64.89
N SER A 1102 -5.74 -53.81 63.72
CA SER A 1102 -5.90 -54.62 62.51
C SER A 1102 -4.62 -54.60 61.69
N SER A 1103 -4.39 -55.66 60.89
CA SER A 1103 -3.34 -55.65 59.89
C SER A 1103 -3.67 -54.60 58.81
N VAL A 1104 -2.73 -53.69 58.58
CA VAL A 1104 -2.80 -52.64 57.58
C VAL A 1104 -1.73 -52.89 56.52
N ASN A 1105 -2.10 -52.68 55.26
CA ASN A 1105 -1.20 -52.75 54.10
C ASN A 1105 -0.62 -51.37 53.81
N LEU A 1106 0.48 -51.30 53.07
CA LEU A 1106 0.99 -50.01 52.60
C LEU A 1106 -0.01 -49.29 51.68
N PRO A 1107 0.05 -47.95 51.60
CA PRO A 1107 -0.69 -47.20 50.58
C PRO A 1107 -0.35 -47.66 49.17
N ALA A 1108 -1.34 -47.72 48.27
CA ALA A 1108 -1.10 -48.07 46.86
C ALA A 1108 -0.15 -47.07 46.16
N THR A 1109 -0.02 -45.86 46.68
CA THR A 1109 0.87 -44.81 46.14
C THR A 1109 2.35 -45.08 46.37
N VAL A 1110 2.73 -46.01 47.25
CA VAL A 1110 4.14 -46.31 47.58
C VAL A 1110 4.62 -47.65 47.00
N VAL A 1111 3.80 -48.33 46.20
CA VAL A 1111 4.14 -49.60 45.53
C VAL A 1111 3.73 -49.57 44.05
N PRO A 1112 4.49 -50.19 43.13
CA PRO A 1112 5.73 -50.94 43.38
C PRO A 1112 6.90 -50.01 43.72
N ALA A 1113 7.63 -50.31 44.80
CA ALA A 1113 8.85 -49.60 45.18
C ALA A 1113 10.07 -50.41 44.74
N VAL A 1114 10.83 -49.89 43.78
CA VAL A 1114 12.08 -50.51 43.34
C VAL A 1114 13.20 -50.11 44.30
N VAL A 1115 13.70 -51.08 45.06
CA VAL A 1115 14.81 -50.87 46.01
C VAL A 1115 16.08 -50.53 45.25
N ASN A 1116 16.46 -51.36 44.28
CA ASN A 1116 17.51 -51.08 43.31
C ASN A 1116 17.40 -52.03 42.12
N SER A 1117 18.02 -51.65 41.00
CA SER A 1117 18.29 -52.53 39.86
C SER A 1117 19.79 -52.46 39.54
N VAL A 1118 20.47 -53.58 39.65
CA VAL A 1118 21.92 -53.68 39.50
C VAL A 1118 22.30 -54.62 38.36
N ALA A 1119 23.30 -54.24 37.58
CA ALA A 1119 24.00 -55.06 36.62
C ALA A 1119 25.43 -55.34 37.12
N TYR A 1120 25.75 -56.61 37.29
CA TYR A 1120 27.08 -57.07 37.69
C TYR A 1120 28.02 -57.11 36.49
N ALA A 1121 29.31 -56.83 36.73
CA ALA A 1121 30.35 -57.00 35.73
C ALA A 1121 30.39 -58.46 35.24
N SER A 1122 30.70 -58.66 33.95
CA SER A 1122 30.95 -59.99 33.40
C SER A 1122 32.16 -60.61 34.11
N GLY A 1123 31.95 -61.70 34.85
CA GLY A 1123 33.04 -62.47 35.47
C GLY A 1123 33.81 -63.27 34.41
N THR A 1124 35.10 -63.49 34.67
CA THR A 1124 35.94 -64.49 33.99
C THR A 1124 35.63 -65.90 34.46
#